data_AF-A0AA86J2R9-F1
#
_entry.id   AF-A0AA86J2R9-F1
#
_cell.length_a   1.000
_cell.length_b   1.000
_cell.length_c   1.000
_cell.angle_alpha   90.00
_cell.angle_beta   90.00
_cell.angle_gamma   90.00
#
_symmetry.space_group_name_H-M   'P 1'
#
loop_
_entity.id
_entity.type
_entity.pdbx_description
1 polymer ?
#
loop_
_entity_poly.entity_id
_entity_poly.type
_entity_poly.pdbx_seq_one_letter_code
_entity_poly.pdbx_strand_id
1 'polypeptide(L)'
;MESGAVFKSRSSLYGVLGCALGIGAPIAWTVIRLIFFSDPGQPLLGQVFTDITRSTYQIALYTYMGMGTALVLAVVGHHIGKTSDELHKRAAELNLLHQEVASQKEIFENRYRILDNNIKNFHQISSRIQKSIDVDEVLRLCAEGLHDVLGYERVNILMADAARTSLSFVAAVGTADFNPAGVVLPLDQRGGVISKCFTDRQVYMIDDVSAYPTDFRLQSPYDAIRALRSKSFVICPIVVKGEAIGVFAVDNRSSRRSLNDTDVDTIKLFADQASSAIVRINLLKAIGTLTSELETTFADLLKNRDHYSRYVVNLKDAVNSVADGTAHIASASESVLSAVDETSSAVSNIYVAIEQVTRNIDYLSESIDKSVSAMEELNSSIKNVEQSAAISHQVSSTVKEKADSGRAVVDETIQALDEIQRSVDQSFEAMKRLSENSGKIESIVGVINDITKRTNLLALNASIIAAQAGEYGKSFGVVADEIRNLSLQTGQSTGEITGIIEEIMRESRSAAQNITASKDLVQRGVELGGIMGQSLQVIHESSTRSMDMTHEIKTATEEQARSVQLVTNSIENVSSMSTQIYKASKEQSDAAMSIVRSVDTIKEMAQEMVRATVKQVEDGSEIKKSVEAVGEMVTRIFEDMEVRRKESGEVVKELELMKKIAS
;
A
#
# COMPACT_ATOMS: atom_id res chain seq x y z
N MET A 1 134.13 25.84 45.37
CA MET A 1 135.53 25.58 44.97
C MET A 1 135.57 25.62 43.46
N GLU A 2 135.73 26.81 42.86
CA GLU A 2 136.96 27.61 42.65
C GLU A 2 137.61 27.32 41.29
N SER A 3 137.69 28.38 40.47
CA SER A 3 138.63 28.67 39.37
C SER A 3 138.70 27.69 38.18
N GLY A 4 138.62 28.07 36.91
CA GLY A 4 138.85 29.39 36.31
C GLY A 4 138.12 29.57 34.98
N ALA A 5 137.82 30.84 34.72
CA ALA A 5 137.40 31.40 33.45
C ALA A 5 138.47 31.11 32.37
N VAL A 6 138.22 31.03 31.06
CA VAL A 6 137.41 31.91 30.20
C VAL A 6 137.13 31.13 28.91
N PHE A 7 135.87 30.80 28.63
CA PHE A 7 135.29 30.83 27.27
C PHE A 7 133.79 31.07 27.45
N LYS A 8 133.35 32.30 27.15
CA LYS A 8 132.02 32.82 27.51
C LYS A 8 130.89 32.37 26.56
N SER A 9 131.17 31.47 25.62
CA SER A 9 130.17 30.62 24.98
C SER A 9 130.84 29.33 24.49
N ARG A 10 130.21 28.18 24.74
CA ARG A 10 130.73 26.89 24.24
C ARG A 10 130.74 26.85 22.70
N SER A 11 129.87 27.62 22.05
CA SER A 11 129.79 27.76 20.58
C SER A 11 131.06 28.28 19.90
N SER A 12 131.88 29.11 20.57
CA SER A 12 133.14 29.59 20.00
C SER A 12 134.24 28.52 20.08
N LEU A 13 134.28 27.76 21.17
CA LEU A 13 135.28 26.71 21.39
C LEU A 13 135.16 25.58 20.35
N TYR A 14 133.94 25.10 20.10
CA TYR A 14 133.70 24.01 19.14
C TYR A 14 133.92 24.43 17.68
N GLY A 15 133.69 25.70 17.33
CA GLY A 15 133.96 26.21 15.97
C GLY A 15 135.46 26.28 15.64
N VAL A 16 136.28 26.72 16.61
CA VAL A 16 137.74 26.79 16.43
C VAL A 16 138.35 25.39 16.31
N LEU A 17 137.90 24.43 17.13
CA LEU A 17 138.36 23.05 17.06
C LEU A 17 138.01 22.38 15.70
N GLY A 18 136.80 22.65 15.17
CA GLY A 18 136.36 22.13 13.89
C GLY A 18 137.20 22.65 12.71
N CYS A 19 137.56 23.94 12.72
CA CYS A 19 138.42 24.52 11.69
C CYS A 19 139.82 23.90 11.66
N ALA A 20 140.43 23.70 12.85
CA ALA A 20 141.76 23.10 12.98
C ALA A 20 141.80 21.65 12.45
N LEU A 21 140.74 20.86 12.68
CA LEU A 21 140.60 19.50 12.14
C LEU A 21 140.50 19.48 10.61
N GLY A 22 139.77 20.41 10.01
CA GLY A 22 139.58 20.44 8.55
C GLY A 22 140.84 20.82 7.76
N ILE A 23 141.73 21.66 8.34
CA ILE A 23 143.02 22.02 7.70
C ILE A 23 143.98 20.82 7.67
N GLY A 24 143.86 19.85 8.59
CA GLY A 24 144.71 18.66 8.63
C GLY A 24 144.36 17.58 7.60
N ALA A 25 143.17 17.63 6.99
CA ALA A 25 142.66 16.58 6.11
C ALA A 25 143.50 16.31 4.84
N PRO A 26 144.07 17.32 4.14
CA PRO A 26 144.96 17.11 2.99
C PRO A 26 146.23 16.33 3.35
N ILE A 27 146.77 16.57 4.55
CA ILE A 27 148.00 15.94 5.05
C ILE A 27 147.71 14.47 5.34
N ALA A 28 146.58 14.16 5.97
CA ALA A 28 146.17 12.78 6.21
C ALA A 28 145.95 12.00 4.90
N TRP A 29 145.34 12.64 3.88
CA TRP A 29 145.13 12.01 2.57
C TRP A 29 146.43 11.71 1.83
N THR A 30 147.40 12.63 1.88
CA THR A 30 148.73 12.40 1.26
C THR A 30 149.47 11.25 1.95
N VAL A 31 149.38 11.13 3.27
CA VAL A 31 149.96 9.99 4.02
C VAL A 31 149.29 8.67 3.62
N ILE A 32 147.96 8.62 3.55
CA ILE A 32 147.23 7.40 3.16
C ILE A 32 147.61 6.95 1.75
N ARG A 33 147.77 7.89 0.81
CA ARG A 33 148.12 7.53 -0.57
C ARG A 33 149.56 7.03 -0.69
N LEU A 34 150.50 7.61 0.06
CA LEU A 34 151.88 7.13 0.07
C LEU A 34 151.99 5.67 0.53
N ILE A 35 151.11 5.26 1.45
CA ILE A 35 151.07 3.89 1.99
C ILE A 35 150.53 2.92 0.94
N PHE A 36 149.51 3.30 0.17
CA PHE A 36 148.83 2.38 -0.75
C PHE A 36 149.36 2.37 -2.20
N PHE A 37 150.02 3.44 -2.67
CA PHE A 37 150.36 3.61 -4.10
C PHE A 37 151.80 4.12 -4.32
N SER A 38 152.79 3.53 -3.63
CA SER A 38 154.21 3.86 -3.80
C SER A 38 154.82 3.20 -5.04
N ASP A 39 155.40 3.98 -5.95
CA ASP A 39 156.11 3.50 -7.14
C ASP A 39 157.62 3.30 -6.81
N PRO A 40 158.21 2.09 -6.91
CA PRO A 40 159.60 1.86 -6.50
C PRO A 40 160.66 2.59 -7.34
N GLY A 41 160.27 3.20 -8.46
CA GLY A 41 161.18 3.89 -9.38
C GLY A 41 161.50 5.36 -9.06
N GLN A 42 160.90 5.99 -8.03
CA GLN A 42 161.13 7.42 -7.70
C GLN A 42 161.24 7.71 -6.19
N PRO A 43 162.01 8.73 -5.77
CA PRO A 43 162.11 9.15 -4.36
C PRO A 43 160.75 9.64 -3.78
N LEU A 44 160.42 9.24 -2.55
CA LEU A 44 159.13 9.50 -1.87
C LEU A 44 158.71 10.98 -1.88
N LEU A 45 159.65 11.90 -1.63
CA LEU A 45 159.36 13.35 -1.59
C LEU A 45 159.04 13.90 -3.00
N GLY A 46 159.62 13.30 -4.03
CA GLY A 46 159.31 13.59 -5.43
C GLY A 46 157.90 13.17 -5.80
N GLN A 47 157.41 12.03 -5.30
CA GLN A 47 156.05 11.53 -5.58
C GLN A 47 154.97 12.42 -4.97
N VAL A 48 155.14 12.93 -3.74
CA VAL A 48 154.17 13.85 -3.13
C VAL A 48 154.09 15.16 -3.91
N PHE A 49 155.25 15.73 -4.24
CA PHE A 49 155.28 17.04 -4.89
C PHE A 49 154.74 16.95 -6.32
N THR A 50 155.18 15.95 -7.10
CA THR A 50 154.65 15.75 -8.45
C THR A 50 153.18 15.40 -8.46
N ASP A 51 152.63 14.74 -7.45
CA ASP A 51 151.21 14.37 -7.40
C ASP A 51 150.30 15.47 -6.82
N ILE A 52 150.86 16.47 -6.14
CA ILE A 52 150.12 17.70 -5.84
C ILE A 52 150.16 18.64 -7.07
N THR A 53 151.29 18.70 -7.79
CA THR A 53 151.50 19.65 -8.89
C THR A 53 151.37 19.06 -10.30
N ARG A 54 150.92 17.81 -10.45
CA ARG A 54 150.88 17.09 -11.75
C ARG A 54 149.93 17.71 -12.76
N SER A 55 148.87 18.34 -12.25
CA SER A 55 147.78 18.90 -13.03
C SER A 55 147.11 20.01 -12.23
N THR A 56 146.65 21.07 -12.91
CA THR A 56 145.85 22.15 -12.32
C THR A 56 144.64 21.61 -11.55
N TYR A 57 144.11 20.45 -11.97
CA TYR A 57 143.00 19.79 -11.30
C TYR A 57 143.36 19.26 -9.90
N GLN A 58 144.56 18.72 -9.69
CA GLN A 58 144.96 18.20 -8.38
C GLN A 58 145.22 19.31 -7.38
N ILE A 59 145.82 20.43 -7.79
CA ILE A 59 145.98 21.62 -6.94
C ILE A 59 144.59 22.13 -6.51
N ALA A 60 143.65 22.21 -7.44
CA ALA A 60 142.27 22.61 -7.14
C ALA A 60 141.59 21.63 -6.16
N LEU A 61 141.79 20.32 -6.33
CA LEU A 61 141.23 19.28 -5.47
C LEU A 61 141.77 19.37 -4.03
N TYR A 62 143.08 19.52 -3.85
CA TYR A 62 143.68 19.65 -2.51
C TYR A 62 143.30 20.95 -1.82
N THR A 63 143.19 22.05 -2.58
CA THR A 63 142.71 23.34 -2.06
C THR A 63 141.24 23.26 -1.66
N TYR A 64 140.41 22.59 -2.47
CA TYR A 64 139.01 22.32 -2.17
C TYR A 64 138.84 21.44 -0.92
N MET A 65 139.65 20.38 -0.78
CA MET A 65 139.66 19.54 0.42
C MET A 65 140.09 20.32 1.66
N GLY A 66 141.18 21.08 1.64
CA GLY A 66 141.63 21.79 2.84
C GLY A 66 140.67 22.91 3.25
N MET A 67 140.27 23.75 2.30
CA MET A 67 139.46 24.93 2.59
C MET A 67 137.98 24.59 2.77
N GLY A 68 137.44 23.66 1.98
CA GLY A 68 136.06 23.21 2.08
C GLY A 68 135.78 22.45 3.38
N THR A 69 136.68 21.55 3.78
CA THR A 69 136.47 20.72 4.99
C THR A 69 136.60 21.53 6.28
N ALA A 70 137.51 22.51 6.31
CA ALA A 70 137.66 23.44 7.43
C ALA A 70 136.43 24.32 7.64
N LEU A 71 135.85 24.84 6.56
CA LEU A 71 134.66 25.70 6.63
C LEU A 71 133.44 24.94 7.16
N VAL A 72 133.20 23.71 6.67
CA VAL A 72 132.05 22.89 7.09
C VAL A 72 132.18 22.50 8.56
N LEU A 73 133.35 22.02 8.99
CA LEU A 73 133.55 21.59 10.38
C LEU A 73 133.48 22.77 11.36
N ALA A 74 133.92 23.97 10.97
CA ALA A 74 133.77 25.17 11.80
C ALA A 74 132.30 25.57 12.00
N VAL A 75 131.48 25.51 10.94
CA VAL A 75 130.04 25.85 11.00
C VAL A 75 129.27 24.81 11.81
N VAL A 76 129.55 23.52 11.61
CA VAL A 76 128.92 22.43 12.38
C VAL A 76 129.31 22.50 13.86
N GLY A 77 130.60 22.75 14.16
CA GLY A 77 131.07 22.95 15.53
C GLY A 77 130.39 24.12 16.23
N HIS A 78 130.20 25.24 15.53
CA HIS A 78 129.49 26.40 16.09
C HIS A 78 128.01 26.09 16.39
N HIS A 79 127.33 25.31 15.53
CA HIS A 79 125.93 24.95 15.73
C HIS A 79 125.73 23.99 16.91
N ILE A 80 126.58 22.96 17.05
CA ILE A 80 126.53 22.01 18.17
C ILE A 80 126.69 22.72 19.52
N GLY A 81 127.60 23.70 19.59
CA GLY A 81 127.79 24.47 20.82
C GLY A 81 126.61 25.38 21.18
N LYS A 82 125.83 25.87 20.19
CA LYS A 82 124.64 26.70 20.45
C LYS A 82 123.47 25.84 20.97
N THR A 83 123.29 24.62 20.46
CA THR A 83 122.22 23.71 20.90
C THR A 83 122.46 23.18 22.32
N SER A 84 123.72 23.00 22.72
CA SER A 84 124.09 22.55 24.06
C SER A 84 123.74 23.56 25.16
N ASP A 85 123.92 24.86 24.90
CA ASP A 85 123.63 25.92 25.86
C ASP A 85 122.09 26.12 26.05
N GLU A 86 121.27 25.76 25.06
CA GLU A 86 119.80 25.87 25.11
C GLU A 86 119.13 24.71 25.87
N LEU A 87 119.70 23.51 25.81
CA LEU A 87 119.22 22.31 26.51
C LEU A 87 119.38 22.39 28.04
N HIS A 88 120.45 23.01 28.53
CA HIS A 88 120.68 23.15 29.98
C HIS A 88 119.75 24.16 30.65
N LYS A 89 119.28 25.21 29.93
CA LYS A 89 118.29 26.15 30.48
C LYS A 89 116.90 25.51 30.63
N ARG A 90 116.47 24.65 29.70
CA ARG A 90 115.17 23.95 29.78
C ARG A 90 115.11 22.85 30.86
N ALA A 91 116.24 22.26 31.24
CA ALA A 91 116.28 21.23 32.28
C ALA A 91 116.06 21.79 33.70
N ALA A 92 116.42 23.06 33.94
CA ALA A 92 116.30 23.69 35.26
C ALA A 92 114.87 24.16 35.58
N GLU A 93 114.06 24.55 34.58
CA GLU A 93 112.64 24.91 34.77
C GLU A 93 111.71 23.69 34.93
N LEU A 94 112.06 22.53 34.37
CA LEU A 94 111.22 21.32 34.42
C LEU A 94 111.16 20.66 35.81
N ASN A 95 112.21 20.82 36.62
CA ASN A 95 112.32 20.17 37.93
C ASN A 95 111.46 20.86 39.02
N LEU A 96 111.22 22.17 38.88
CA LEU A 96 110.32 22.92 39.76
C LEU A 96 108.84 22.67 39.44
N LEU A 97 108.50 22.35 38.19
CA LEU A 97 107.12 22.02 37.79
C LEU A 97 106.68 20.61 38.22
N HIS A 98 107.63 19.65 38.31
CA HIS A 98 107.33 18.25 38.66
C HIS A 98 106.92 18.04 40.12
N GLN A 99 107.39 18.88 41.06
CA GLN A 99 107.01 18.78 42.48
C GLN A 99 105.59 19.31 42.76
N GLU A 100 105.10 20.28 41.98
CA GLU A 100 103.74 20.83 42.12
C GLU A 100 102.68 19.87 41.54
N VAL A 101 102.98 19.19 40.42
CA VAL A 101 102.05 18.29 39.71
C VAL A 101 101.87 16.94 40.41
N ALA A 102 102.89 16.43 41.10
CA ALA A 102 102.78 15.15 41.82
C ALA A 102 101.80 15.22 43.01
N SER A 103 101.74 16.36 43.71
CA SER A 103 100.82 16.62 44.83
C SER A 103 99.34 16.69 44.38
N GLN A 104 99.07 17.25 43.20
CA GLN A 104 97.70 17.33 42.68
C GLN A 104 97.17 16.00 42.11
N LYS A 105 98.05 15.14 41.55
CA LYS A 105 97.65 13.86 40.95
C LYS A 105 97.08 12.86 41.96
N GLU A 106 97.69 12.79 43.15
CA GLU A 106 97.28 11.84 44.20
C GLU A 106 95.90 12.20 44.81
N ILE A 107 95.57 13.50 44.87
CA ILE A 107 94.26 13.99 45.30
C ILE A 107 93.17 13.69 44.24
N PHE A 108 93.52 13.69 42.95
CA PHE A 108 92.57 13.46 41.85
C PHE A 108 92.23 11.97 41.66
N GLU A 109 93.21 11.06 41.72
CA GLU A 109 92.97 9.61 41.53
C GLU A 109 92.09 9.01 42.65
N ASN A 110 92.21 9.49 43.89
CA ASN A 110 91.37 9.02 44.99
C ASN A 110 89.89 9.49 44.84
N ARG A 111 89.68 10.68 44.27
CA ARG A 111 88.33 11.22 43.98
C ARG A 111 87.63 10.47 42.84
N TYR A 112 88.37 10.02 41.83
CA TYR A 112 87.83 9.28 40.67
C TYR A 112 87.38 7.85 41.04
N ARG A 113 88.11 7.16 41.91
CA ARG A 113 87.78 5.78 42.32
C ARG A 113 86.50 5.69 43.17
N ILE A 114 86.21 6.72 43.96
CA ILE A 114 84.96 6.81 44.75
C ILE A 114 83.76 7.06 43.83
N LEU A 115 83.93 7.83 42.74
CA LEU A 115 82.85 8.14 41.80
C LEU A 115 82.48 6.94 40.88
N ASP A 116 83.45 6.17 40.38
CA ASP A 116 83.21 4.98 39.54
C ASP A 116 82.44 3.87 40.29
N ASN A 117 82.77 3.66 41.57
CA ASN A 117 82.06 2.69 42.40
C ASN A 117 80.59 3.09 42.63
N ASN A 118 80.30 4.37 42.87
CA ASN A 118 78.93 4.85 43.05
C ASN A 118 78.07 4.70 41.78
N ILE A 119 78.65 4.84 40.58
CA ILE A 119 77.96 4.70 39.30
C ILE A 119 77.60 3.23 38.99
N LYS A 120 78.53 2.28 39.19
CA LYS A 120 78.25 0.84 38.98
C LYS A 120 77.16 0.32 39.91
N ASN A 121 77.22 0.79 41.14
CA ASN A 121 76.25 0.50 42.19
C ASN A 121 74.84 1.03 41.84
N PHE A 122 74.73 2.25 41.32
CA PHE A 122 73.47 2.80 40.80
C PHE A 122 72.87 1.98 39.65
N HIS A 123 73.70 1.55 38.69
CA HIS A 123 73.25 0.78 37.52
C HIS A 123 72.63 -0.57 37.90
N GLN A 124 73.16 -1.27 38.91
CA GLN A 124 72.61 -2.54 39.36
C GLN A 124 71.21 -2.39 39.98
N ILE A 125 70.99 -1.35 40.79
CA ILE A 125 69.68 -1.09 41.40
C ILE A 125 68.67 -0.60 40.35
N SER A 126 69.08 0.29 39.46
CA SER A 126 68.27 0.76 38.33
C SER A 126 67.77 -0.41 37.47
N SER A 127 68.63 -1.40 37.18
CA SER A 127 68.22 -2.61 36.44
C SER A 127 67.20 -3.48 37.20
N ARG A 128 67.31 -3.58 38.53
CA ARG A 128 66.33 -4.32 39.36
C ARG A 128 64.98 -3.60 39.43
N ILE A 129 64.98 -2.28 39.61
CA ILE A 129 63.78 -1.43 39.54
C ILE A 129 63.10 -1.59 38.18
N GLN A 130 63.87 -1.59 37.09
CA GLN A 130 63.36 -1.77 35.74
C GLN A 130 62.89 -3.20 35.41
N LYS A 131 63.16 -4.21 36.23
CA LYS A 131 62.61 -5.57 36.01
C LYS A 131 61.36 -5.86 36.83
N SER A 132 61.12 -5.10 37.89
CA SER A 132 59.95 -5.33 38.71
C SER A 132 58.66 -4.92 37.98
N ILE A 133 57.62 -5.71 38.23
CA ILE A 133 56.24 -5.49 37.78
C ILE A 133 55.33 -5.10 38.95
N ASP A 134 55.90 -4.92 40.14
CA ASP A 134 55.21 -4.54 41.37
C ASP A 134 55.70 -3.17 41.85
N VAL A 135 54.77 -2.24 42.04
CA VAL A 135 55.06 -0.86 42.46
C VAL A 135 55.69 -0.83 43.86
N ASP A 136 55.24 -1.69 44.78
CA ASP A 136 55.76 -1.71 46.15
C ASP A 136 57.21 -2.25 46.19
N GLU A 137 57.52 -3.22 45.33
CA GLU A 137 58.87 -3.73 45.15
C GLU A 137 59.81 -2.68 44.55
N VAL A 138 59.37 -1.94 43.53
CA VAL A 138 60.12 -0.82 42.94
C VAL A 138 60.51 0.21 43.99
N LEU A 139 59.53 0.64 44.80
CA LEU A 139 59.75 1.68 45.81
C LEU A 139 60.69 1.18 46.91
N ARG A 140 60.53 -0.07 47.37
CA ARG A 140 61.45 -0.68 48.35
C ARG A 140 62.89 -0.76 47.82
N LEU A 141 63.08 -1.18 46.57
CA LEU A 141 64.40 -1.24 45.92
C LEU A 141 65.05 0.15 45.81
N CYS A 142 64.27 1.21 45.57
CA CYS A 142 64.80 2.58 45.60
C CYS A 142 65.25 2.98 47.02
N ALA A 143 64.51 2.60 48.07
CA ALA A 143 64.88 2.93 49.44
C ALA A 143 66.14 2.21 49.90
N GLU A 144 66.24 0.90 49.63
CA GLU A 144 67.44 0.09 49.89
C GLU A 144 68.63 0.62 49.10
N GLY A 145 68.44 1.02 47.84
CA GLY A 145 69.50 1.56 47.01
C GLY A 145 70.09 2.88 47.50
N LEU A 146 69.25 3.77 48.02
CA LEU A 146 69.73 5.01 48.65
C LEU A 146 70.44 4.72 49.99
N HIS A 147 69.97 3.74 50.78
CA HIS A 147 70.56 3.43 52.09
C HIS A 147 71.85 2.59 52.01
N ASP A 148 71.75 1.38 51.48
CA ASP A 148 72.81 0.36 51.54
C ASP A 148 73.94 0.66 50.56
N VAL A 149 73.62 1.31 49.45
CA VAL A 149 74.51 1.39 48.29
C VAL A 149 75.09 2.79 48.09
N LEU A 150 74.30 3.83 48.34
CA LEU A 150 74.78 5.22 48.32
C LEU A 150 75.17 5.75 49.71
N GLY A 151 74.87 4.98 50.77
CA GLY A 151 75.34 5.22 52.13
C GLY A 151 74.58 6.32 52.87
N TYR A 152 73.36 6.67 52.44
CA TYR A 152 72.50 7.57 53.22
C TYR A 152 72.00 6.85 54.46
N GLU A 153 72.09 7.46 55.64
CA GLU A 153 71.78 6.74 56.87
C GLU A 153 70.31 6.41 57.05
N ARG A 154 69.40 7.27 56.59
CA ARG A 154 67.96 7.02 56.68
C ARG A 154 67.30 7.42 55.38
N VAL A 155 66.47 6.51 54.87
CA VAL A 155 65.68 6.73 53.67
C VAL A 155 64.24 6.33 53.96
N ASN A 156 63.34 7.28 53.83
CA ASN A 156 61.91 7.05 53.99
C ASN A 156 61.21 7.40 52.68
N ILE A 157 60.30 6.54 52.24
CA ILE A 157 59.42 6.78 51.10
C ILE A 157 58.00 6.78 51.61
N LEU A 158 57.29 7.87 51.34
CA LEU A 158 55.88 7.97 51.64
C LEU A 158 55.08 8.15 50.35
N MET A 159 53.98 7.41 50.21
CA MET A 159 53.08 7.49 49.06
C MET A 159 51.73 8.07 49.47
N ALA A 160 51.15 8.86 48.59
CA ALA A 160 49.84 9.45 48.81
C ALA A 160 48.74 8.40 48.69
N ASP A 161 47.70 8.53 49.51
CA ASP A 161 46.46 7.81 49.31
C ASP A 161 45.74 8.26 48.03
N ALA A 162 44.77 7.48 47.56
CA ALA A 162 44.00 7.81 46.35
C ALA A 162 43.29 9.18 46.44
N ALA A 163 42.93 9.60 47.65
CA ALA A 163 42.31 10.90 47.91
C ALA A 163 43.31 12.07 48.03
N ARG A 164 44.63 11.79 48.05
CA ARG A 164 45.72 12.76 48.23
C ARG A 164 45.56 13.65 49.46
N THR A 165 45.03 13.07 50.52
CA THR A 165 44.83 13.74 51.81
C THR A 165 45.93 13.40 52.80
N SER A 166 46.62 12.28 52.56
CA SER A 166 47.63 11.79 53.48
C SER A 166 48.74 11.01 52.77
N LEU A 167 49.91 10.99 53.38
CA LEU A 167 51.10 10.25 52.98
C LEU A 167 51.32 9.09 53.94
N SER A 168 51.36 7.87 53.42
CA SER A 168 51.64 6.65 54.20
C SER A 168 53.03 6.14 53.88
N PHE A 169 53.75 5.59 54.86
CA PHE A 169 55.05 5.00 54.61
C PHE A 169 54.93 3.72 53.77
N VAL A 170 55.66 3.66 52.66
CA VAL A 170 55.79 2.46 51.82
C VAL A 170 57.16 1.80 52.02
N ALA A 171 58.19 2.59 52.31
CA ALA A 171 59.50 2.07 52.70
C ALA A 171 60.15 2.95 53.77
N ALA A 172 60.83 2.36 54.73
CA ALA A 172 61.65 3.06 55.73
C ALA A 172 62.90 2.21 56.02
N VAL A 173 64.07 2.74 55.68
CA VAL A 173 65.35 2.03 55.78
C VAL A 173 66.32 2.87 56.62
N GLY A 174 67.10 2.23 57.50
CA GLY A 174 68.12 2.90 58.32
C GLY A 174 67.68 3.45 59.69
N THR A 175 66.42 3.24 60.10
CA THR A 175 65.95 3.54 61.45
C THR A 175 65.69 2.25 62.25
N ALA A 176 66.61 1.88 63.14
CA ALA A 176 66.44 0.72 64.02
C ALA A 176 65.19 0.85 64.90
N ASP A 177 64.41 -0.25 65.00
CA ASP A 177 63.17 -0.40 65.78
C ASP A 177 61.98 0.50 65.36
N PHE A 178 61.92 0.94 64.10
CA PHE A 178 60.75 1.66 63.55
C PHE A 178 59.92 0.75 62.64
N ASN A 179 58.65 0.52 62.98
CA ASN A 179 57.69 -0.11 62.08
C ASN A 179 56.95 0.96 61.27
N PRO A 180 57.18 1.08 59.94
CA PRO A 180 56.50 2.06 59.10
C PRO A 180 55.00 1.77 58.91
N ALA A 181 54.55 0.54 59.15
CA ALA A 181 53.18 0.14 58.88
C ALA A 181 52.16 0.92 59.75
N GLY A 182 51.19 1.57 59.10
CA GLY A 182 50.12 2.32 59.77
C GLY A 182 50.47 3.75 60.18
N VAL A 183 51.69 4.23 59.92
CA VAL A 183 52.06 5.62 60.15
C VAL A 183 51.64 6.47 58.95
N VAL A 184 50.78 7.46 59.21
CA VAL A 184 50.18 8.32 58.18
C VAL A 184 50.43 9.78 58.53
N LEU A 185 50.97 10.53 57.58
CA LEU A 185 51.25 11.95 57.69
C LEU A 185 50.19 12.73 56.90
N PRO A 186 49.53 13.74 57.48
CA PRO A 186 48.55 14.56 56.76
C PRO A 186 49.26 15.47 55.76
N LEU A 187 48.65 15.66 54.59
CA LEU A 187 49.08 16.63 53.59
C LEU A 187 48.53 18.03 53.90
N ASP A 188 48.86 18.53 55.09
CA ASP A 188 48.57 19.91 55.51
C ASP A 188 49.76 20.51 56.26
N GLN A 189 49.58 21.70 56.86
CA GLN A 189 50.64 22.41 57.59
C GLN A 189 51.28 21.58 58.72
N ARG A 190 50.61 20.54 59.25
CA ARG A 190 51.15 19.66 60.30
C ARG A 190 52.23 18.72 59.78
N GLY A 191 52.18 18.37 58.50
CA GLY A 191 53.18 17.55 57.81
C GLY A 191 54.48 18.30 57.48
N GLY A 192 54.55 19.59 57.81
CA GLY A 192 55.73 20.43 57.65
C GLY A 192 56.26 20.43 56.22
N VAL A 193 57.59 20.43 56.09
CA VAL A 193 58.29 20.41 54.80
C VAL A 193 58.04 19.16 53.95
N ILE A 194 57.62 18.04 54.53
CA ILE A 194 57.25 16.83 53.76
C ILE A 194 55.95 17.07 52.99
N SER A 195 54.94 17.64 53.65
CA SER A 195 53.71 18.06 52.97
C SER A 195 54.00 19.15 51.94
N LYS A 196 54.85 20.12 52.29
CA LYS A 196 55.22 21.22 51.39
C LYS A 196 55.95 20.72 50.13
N CYS A 197 56.86 19.77 50.28
CA CYS A 197 57.52 19.10 49.15
C CYS A 197 56.53 18.41 48.20
N PHE A 198 55.57 17.69 48.76
CA PHE A 198 54.53 17.03 47.97
C PHE A 198 53.63 18.04 47.23
N THR A 199 53.18 19.09 47.91
CA THR A 199 52.30 20.12 47.35
C THR A 199 53.01 20.98 46.31
N ASP A 200 54.21 21.48 46.63
CA ASP A 200 54.96 22.41 45.80
C ASP A 200 55.67 21.69 44.64
N ARG A 201 55.83 20.36 44.75
CA ARG A 201 56.52 19.49 43.77
C ARG A 201 57.98 19.90 43.55
N GLN A 202 58.60 20.49 44.57
CA GLN A 202 59.99 20.94 44.58
C GLN A 202 60.81 20.12 45.56
N VAL A 203 62.10 19.98 45.28
CA VAL A 203 63.04 19.33 46.19
C VAL A 203 63.46 20.33 47.26
N TYR A 204 63.45 19.92 48.53
CA TYR A 204 63.89 20.73 49.65
C TYR A 204 65.13 20.12 50.28
N MET A 205 66.25 20.85 50.24
CA MET A 205 67.45 20.56 51.02
C MET A 205 67.47 21.48 52.23
N ILE A 206 67.43 20.90 53.42
CA ILE A 206 67.40 21.62 54.70
C ILE A 206 68.67 21.30 55.48
N ASP A 207 69.47 22.32 55.79
CA ASP A 207 70.69 22.18 56.62
C ASP A 207 70.38 22.20 58.12
N ASP A 208 69.53 23.13 58.57
CA ASP A 208 68.97 23.13 59.92
C ASP A 208 67.53 23.63 59.90
N VAL A 209 66.58 22.71 60.09
CA VAL A 209 65.14 23.00 60.13
C VAL A 209 64.75 23.99 61.25
N SER A 210 65.61 24.18 62.25
CA SER A 210 65.43 25.15 63.35
C SER A 210 65.60 26.61 62.90
N ALA A 211 66.24 26.84 61.74
CA ALA A 211 66.38 28.17 61.14
C ALA A 211 65.21 28.53 60.21
N TYR A 212 64.39 27.55 59.85
CA TYR A 212 63.23 27.73 58.97
C TYR A 212 61.96 28.09 59.75
N PRO A 213 60.97 28.74 59.10
CA PRO A 213 59.71 29.11 59.76
C PRO A 213 58.92 27.87 60.21
N THR A 214 57.97 28.07 61.11
CA THR A 214 57.25 26.98 61.81
C THR A 214 56.45 26.07 60.90
N ASP A 215 56.13 26.50 59.68
CA ASP A 215 55.44 25.71 58.65
C ASP A 215 56.35 24.68 57.94
N PHE A 216 57.67 24.78 58.07
CA PHE A 216 58.61 23.75 57.60
C PHE A 216 58.82 22.64 58.64
N ARG A 217 58.44 22.85 59.89
CA ARG A 217 58.63 21.89 60.97
C ARG A 217 57.43 20.96 61.06
N LEU A 218 57.71 19.69 61.33
CA LEU A 218 56.67 18.74 61.71
C LEU A 218 56.00 19.23 63.01
N GLN A 219 54.67 19.21 63.05
CA GLN A 219 53.91 19.58 64.24
C GLN A 219 53.54 18.33 65.05
N SER A 220 53.29 18.48 66.34
CA SER A 220 52.81 17.39 67.20
C SER A 220 51.52 16.76 66.66
N PRO A 221 51.40 15.42 66.62
CA PRO A 221 52.30 14.39 67.18
C PRO A 221 53.40 13.90 66.22
N TYR A 222 53.50 14.44 65.00
CA TYR A 222 54.38 13.93 63.95
C TYR A 222 55.87 14.27 64.17
N ASP A 223 56.16 15.32 64.93
CA ASP A 223 57.51 15.69 65.39
C ASP A 223 58.17 14.63 66.28
N ALA A 224 57.36 13.77 66.92
CA ALA A 224 57.82 12.63 67.70
C ALA A 224 58.27 11.43 66.85
N ILE A 225 57.97 11.40 65.54
CA ILE A 225 58.30 10.28 64.66
C ILE A 225 59.82 10.18 64.51
N ARG A 226 60.41 9.16 65.12
CA ARG A 226 61.88 8.97 65.17
C ARG A 226 62.52 8.86 63.79
N ALA A 227 61.80 8.35 62.79
CA ALA A 227 62.27 8.19 61.41
C ALA A 227 62.34 9.52 60.62
N LEU A 228 61.55 10.52 61.00
CA LEU A 228 61.49 11.84 60.33
C LEU A 228 62.15 12.96 61.14
N ARG A 229 62.57 12.67 62.37
CA ARG A 229 63.13 13.64 63.30
C ARG A 229 64.60 13.94 62.98
N SER A 230 64.91 14.70 61.95
CA SER A 230 66.28 15.18 61.69
C SER A 230 66.34 16.71 61.65
N LYS A 231 67.53 17.27 61.94
CA LYS A 231 67.78 18.71 61.76
C LYS A 231 68.15 19.04 60.32
N SER A 232 68.88 18.14 59.66
CA SER A 232 69.28 18.24 58.27
C SER A 232 68.76 17.05 57.48
N PHE A 233 68.15 17.30 56.32
CA PHE A 233 67.58 16.27 55.46
C PHE A 233 67.28 16.83 54.05
N VAL A 234 67.11 15.93 53.09
CA VAL A 234 66.61 16.22 51.74
C VAL A 234 65.26 15.53 51.56
N ILE A 235 64.27 16.27 51.07
CA ILE A 235 62.97 15.70 50.68
C ILE A 235 62.74 15.96 49.20
N CYS A 236 62.50 14.89 48.44
CA CYS A 236 62.31 14.91 47.00
C CYS A 236 60.97 14.29 46.62
N PRO A 237 60.15 14.93 45.78
CA PRO A 237 58.87 14.35 45.37
C PRO A 237 59.05 13.26 44.31
N ILE A 238 58.14 12.28 44.31
CA ILE A 238 57.98 11.30 43.23
C ILE A 238 56.86 11.81 42.34
N VAL A 239 57.19 12.21 41.12
CA VAL A 239 56.24 12.88 40.21
C VAL A 239 55.95 11.98 39.01
N VAL A 240 54.68 11.58 38.85
CA VAL A 240 54.19 10.84 37.67
C VAL A 240 53.26 11.74 36.87
N LYS A 241 53.54 11.93 35.58
CA LYS A 241 52.74 12.78 34.66
C LYS A 241 52.45 14.19 35.20
N GLY A 242 53.43 14.79 35.89
CA GLY A 242 53.33 16.14 36.44
C GLY A 242 52.64 16.23 37.81
N GLU A 243 52.16 15.13 38.38
CA GLU A 243 51.55 15.08 39.71
C GLU A 243 52.43 14.33 40.71
N ALA A 244 52.60 14.89 41.90
CA ALA A 244 53.28 14.19 42.99
C ALA A 244 52.41 13.03 43.48
N ILE A 245 53.00 11.83 43.55
CA ILE A 245 52.35 10.61 44.05
C ILE A 245 53.01 10.08 45.32
N GLY A 246 54.16 10.63 45.69
CA GLY A 246 54.86 10.34 46.94
C GLY A 246 56.07 11.25 47.14
N VAL A 247 56.84 10.98 48.18
CA VAL A 247 58.05 11.73 48.56
C VAL A 247 59.13 10.77 49.11
N PHE A 248 60.37 11.00 48.70
CA PHE A 248 61.58 10.50 49.35
C PHE A 248 62.01 11.50 50.43
N ALA A 249 62.31 11.03 51.63
CA ALA A 249 62.91 11.81 52.70
C ALA A 249 64.18 11.11 53.17
N VAL A 250 65.32 11.78 53.02
CA VAL A 250 66.65 11.22 53.23
C VAL A 250 67.43 12.07 54.23
N ASP A 251 68.08 11.43 55.21
CA ASP A 251 68.89 12.12 56.22
C ASP A 251 70.18 11.38 56.62
N ASN A 252 71.14 12.13 57.18
CA ASN A 252 72.41 11.64 57.74
C ASN A 252 72.54 12.00 59.23
N ARG A 253 71.57 11.56 60.04
CA ARG A 253 71.43 11.99 61.44
C ARG A 253 72.66 11.75 62.34
N SER A 254 73.34 10.63 62.21
CA SER A 254 74.35 10.13 63.17
C SER A 254 75.74 10.68 62.85
N SER A 255 76.13 10.66 61.58
CA SER A 255 77.39 11.19 61.06
C SER A 255 77.41 12.72 60.97
N ARG A 256 76.24 13.38 60.92
CA ARG A 256 76.09 14.82 60.67
C ARG A 256 76.83 15.32 59.42
N ARG A 257 77.03 14.43 58.44
CA ARG A 257 77.57 14.81 57.13
C ARG A 257 76.59 15.77 56.47
N SER A 258 77.05 16.96 56.07
CA SER A 258 76.22 17.90 55.31
C SER A 258 75.88 17.28 53.97
N LEU A 259 74.59 17.36 53.61
CA LEU A 259 74.10 17.00 52.28
C LEU A 259 74.49 18.14 51.33
N ASN A 260 74.84 17.81 50.10
CA ASN A 260 75.20 18.78 49.07
C ASN A 260 74.32 18.64 47.82
N ASP A 261 74.49 19.54 46.86
CA ASP A 261 73.70 19.51 45.62
C ASP A 261 73.85 18.19 44.83
N THR A 262 74.99 17.49 44.94
CA THR A 262 75.19 16.17 44.32
C THR A 262 74.32 15.09 44.97
N ASP A 263 74.04 15.19 46.27
CA ASP A 263 73.12 14.29 46.96
C ASP A 263 71.66 14.53 46.53
N VAL A 264 71.29 15.79 46.30
CA VAL A 264 69.97 16.17 45.76
C VAL A 264 69.73 15.56 44.38
N ASP A 265 70.69 15.69 43.46
CA ASP A 265 70.61 15.13 42.11
C ASP A 265 70.47 13.60 42.13
N THR A 266 71.17 12.94 43.06
CA THR A 266 71.13 11.49 43.20
C THR A 266 69.75 11.00 43.67
N ILE A 267 69.17 11.66 44.68
CA ILE A 267 67.83 11.31 45.18
C ILE A 267 66.77 11.58 44.12
N LYS A 268 66.88 12.69 43.38
CA LYS A 268 65.98 13.02 42.28
C LYS A 268 66.01 11.96 41.18
N LEU A 269 67.20 11.46 40.83
CA LEU A 269 67.35 10.40 39.84
C LEU A 269 66.61 9.10 40.25
N PHE A 270 66.63 8.73 41.54
CA PHE A 270 65.85 7.59 42.05
C PHE A 270 64.35 7.84 42.02
N ALA A 271 63.91 9.08 42.33
CA ALA A 271 62.52 9.46 42.23
C ALA A 271 61.98 9.38 40.79
N ASP A 272 62.79 9.79 39.81
CA ASP A 272 62.45 9.67 38.39
C ASP A 272 62.42 8.20 37.92
N GLN A 273 63.35 7.36 38.38
CA GLN A 273 63.33 5.93 38.07
C GLN A 273 62.09 5.22 38.66
N ALA A 274 61.72 5.53 39.90
CA ALA A 274 60.49 5.01 40.51
C ALA A 274 59.24 5.44 39.71
N SER A 275 59.17 6.72 39.34
CA SER A 275 58.08 7.27 38.52
C SER A 275 57.92 6.55 37.18
N SER A 276 59.03 6.36 36.44
CA SER A 276 59.01 5.70 35.14
C SER A 276 58.53 4.24 35.22
N ALA A 277 59.01 3.49 36.23
CA ALA A 277 58.59 2.11 36.46
C ALA A 277 57.09 2.00 36.80
N ILE A 278 56.56 2.91 37.63
CA ILE A 278 55.13 2.97 37.99
C ILE A 278 54.25 3.22 36.76
N VAL A 279 54.65 4.14 35.87
CA VAL A 279 53.91 4.41 34.61
C VAL A 279 53.85 3.16 33.74
N ARG A 280 54.97 2.46 33.59
CA ARG A 280 55.05 1.26 32.76
C ARG A 280 54.16 0.12 33.29
N ILE A 281 54.18 -0.13 34.60
CA ILE A 281 53.39 -1.19 35.23
C ILE A 281 51.89 -0.94 35.01
N ASN A 282 51.44 0.31 35.21
CA ASN A 282 50.04 0.67 35.00
C ASN A 282 49.60 0.53 33.53
N LEU A 283 50.47 0.85 32.56
CA LEU A 283 50.17 0.70 31.14
C LEU A 283 49.96 -0.77 30.74
N LEU A 284 50.83 -1.68 31.22
CA LEU A 284 50.74 -3.11 30.90
C LEU A 284 49.44 -3.75 31.43
N LYS A 285 48.96 -3.31 32.60
CA LYS A 285 47.71 -3.82 33.19
C LYS A 285 46.47 -3.37 32.42
N ALA A 286 46.44 -2.11 31.95
CA ALA A 286 45.34 -1.57 31.17
C ALA A 286 45.20 -2.25 29.81
N ILE A 287 46.33 -2.49 29.13
CA ILE A 287 46.36 -3.16 27.83
C ILE A 287 45.76 -4.58 27.92
N GLY A 288 46.16 -5.38 28.91
CA GLY A 288 45.64 -6.75 29.05
C GLY A 288 44.12 -6.84 29.26
N THR A 289 43.52 -5.86 29.94
CA THR A 289 42.06 -5.82 30.15
C THR A 289 41.34 -5.51 28.84
N LEU A 290 41.80 -4.47 28.12
CA LEU A 290 41.21 -4.07 26.84
C LEU A 290 41.28 -5.18 25.80
N THR A 291 42.35 -5.96 25.82
CA THR A 291 42.57 -7.03 24.84
C THR A 291 41.54 -8.17 25.01
N SER A 292 41.22 -8.54 26.24
CA SER A 292 40.25 -9.58 26.55
C SER A 292 38.82 -9.17 26.16
N GLU A 293 38.43 -7.91 26.40
CA GLU A 293 37.10 -7.40 26.03
C GLU A 293 36.91 -7.37 24.52
N LEU A 294 37.97 -7.01 23.78
CA LEU A 294 37.97 -6.95 22.32
C LEU A 294 37.73 -8.35 21.70
N GLU A 295 38.40 -9.39 22.20
CA GLU A 295 38.21 -10.77 21.72
C GLU A 295 36.78 -11.28 21.93
N THR A 296 36.19 -11.01 23.11
CA THR A 296 34.81 -11.40 23.40
C THR A 296 33.80 -10.68 22.50
N THR A 297 34.00 -9.38 22.25
CA THR A 297 33.09 -8.59 21.41
C THR A 297 33.12 -9.05 19.95
N PHE A 298 34.31 -9.36 19.40
CA PHE A 298 34.42 -9.89 18.05
C PHE A 298 33.79 -11.28 17.91
N ALA A 299 33.92 -12.14 18.91
CA ALA A 299 33.31 -13.47 18.90
C ALA A 299 31.78 -13.40 18.88
N ASP A 300 31.18 -12.54 19.69
CA ASP A 300 29.73 -12.36 19.75
C ASP A 300 29.16 -11.76 18.45
N LEU A 301 29.84 -10.78 17.86
CA LEU A 301 29.41 -10.18 16.60
C LEU A 301 29.48 -11.18 15.44
N LEU A 302 30.55 -11.96 15.33
CA LEU A 302 30.68 -13.00 14.30
C LEU A 302 29.62 -14.09 14.43
N LYS A 303 29.25 -14.48 15.66
CA LYS A 303 28.13 -15.41 15.90
C LYS A 303 26.80 -14.89 15.35
N ASN A 304 26.59 -13.57 15.38
CA ASN A 304 25.36 -12.95 14.88
C ASN A 304 25.32 -12.77 13.35
N ARG A 305 26.42 -13.03 12.62
CA ARG A 305 26.50 -12.90 11.16
C ARG A 305 25.38 -13.66 10.44
N ASP A 306 25.15 -14.91 10.82
CA ASP A 306 24.14 -15.75 10.20
C ASP A 306 22.72 -15.22 10.44
N HIS A 307 22.48 -14.60 11.60
CA HIS A 307 21.21 -13.96 11.91
C HIS A 307 20.95 -12.75 11.02
N TYR A 308 21.94 -11.86 10.85
CA TYR A 308 21.81 -10.69 9.98
C TYR A 308 21.64 -11.07 8.51
N SER A 309 22.40 -12.06 8.02
CA SER A 309 22.24 -12.56 6.66
C SER A 309 20.83 -13.12 6.43
N ARG A 310 20.31 -13.91 7.38
CA ARG A 310 18.94 -14.43 7.32
C ARG A 310 17.88 -13.33 7.35
N TYR A 311 18.08 -12.26 8.13
CA TYR A 311 17.15 -11.12 8.13
C TYR A 311 17.09 -10.40 6.79
N VAL A 312 18.23 -10.21 6.12
CA VAL A 312 18.26 -9.60 4.78
C VAL A 312 17.52 -10.47 3.76
N VAL A 313 17.73 -11.79 3.78
CA VAL A 313 17.01 -12.72 2.90
C VAL A 313 15.51 -12.69 3.19
N ASN A 314 15.10 -12.79 4.45
CA ASN A 314 13.69 -12.74 4.83
C ASN A 314 13.02 -11.42 4.43
N LEU A 315 13.73 -10.29 4.57
CA LEU A 315 13.23 -8.98 4.13
C LEU A 315 13.07 -8.94 2.60
N LYS A 316 14.02 -9.49 1.84
CA LYS A 316 13.93 -9.58 0.39
C LYS A 316 12.72 -10.42 -0.04
N ASP A 317 12.51 -11.57 0.59
CA ASP A 317 11.38 -12.45 0.30
C ASP A 317 10.04 -11.78 0.67
N ALA A 318 9.98 -11.08 1.80
CA ALA A 318 8.80 -10.32 2.20
C ALA A 318 8.47 -9.20 1.20
N VAL A 319 9.47 -8.46 0.71
CA VAL A 319 9.28 -7.40 -0.30
C VAL A 319 8.78 -7.98 -1.61
N ASN A 320 9.34 -9.11 -2.07
CA ASN A 320 8.85 -9.79 -3.27
C ASN A 320 7.40 -10.27 -3.10
N SER A 321 7.07 -10.86 -1.94
CA SER A 321 5.70 -11.30 -1.65
C SER A 321 4.70 -10.14 -1.61
N VAL A 322 5.09 -8.97 -1.08
CA VAL A 322 4.28 -7.75 -1.14
C VAL A 322 4.10 -7.30 -2.59
N ALA A 323 5.15 -7.32 -3.41
CA ALA A 323 5.07 -6.95 -4.82
C ALA A 323 4.10 -7.86 -5.59
N ASP A 324 4.20 -9.18 -5.43
CA ASP A 324 3.28 -10.15 -6.03
C ASP A 324 1.83 -9.92 -5.57
N GLY A 325 1.62 -9.70 -4.26
CA GLY A 325 0.31 -9.36 -3.69
C GLY A 325 -0.28 -8.08 -4.30
N THR A 326 0.54 -7.03 -4.47
CA THR A 326 0.08 -5.78 -5.09
C THR A 326 -0.28 -5.95 -6.56
N ALA A 327 0.44 -6.80 -7.31
CA ALA A 327 0.11 -7.11 -8.70
C ALA A 327 -1.24 -7.83 -8.81
N HIS A 328 -1.52 -8.78 -7.90
CA HIS A 328 -2.83 -9.43 -7.82
C HIS A 328 -3.96 -8.44 -7.49
N ILE A 329 -3.74 -7.51 -6.55
CA ILE A 329 -4.74 -6.48 -6.21
C ILE A 329 -4.98 -5.55 -7.40
N ALA A 330 -3.93 -5.16 -8.14
CA ALA A 330 -4.08 -4.31 -9.32
C ALA A 330 -4.94 -5.00 -10.40
N SER A 331 -4.65 -6.26 -10.72
CA SER A 331 -5.42 -7.05 -11.69
C SER A 331 -6.88 -7.28 -11.24
N ALA A 332 -7.09 -7.53 -9.94
CA ALA A 332 -8.44 -7.64 -9.38
C ALA A 332 -9.21 -6.32 -9.48
N SER A 333 -8.53 -5.18 -9.25
CA SER A 333 -9.13 -3.85 -9.36
C SER A 333 -9.54 -3.52 -10.80
N GLU A 334 -8.73 -3.88 -11.79
CA GLU A 334 -9.09 -3.76 -13.22
C GLU A 334 -10.31 -4.62 -13.57
N SER A 335 -10.37 -5.86 -13.05
CA SER A 335 -11.51 -6.74 -13.25
C SER A 335 -12.79 -6.15 -12.63
N VAL A 336 -12.70 -5.55 -11.43
CA VAL A 336 -13.80 -4.84 -10.80
C VAL A 336 -14.26 -3.64 -11.65
N LEU A 337 -13.34 -2.85 -12.20
CA LEU A 337 -13.69 -1.73 -13.09
C LEU A 337 -14.43 -2.20 -14.34
N SER A 338 -14.02 -3.32 -14.94
CA SER A 338 -14.75 -3.91 -16.07
C SER A 338 -16.16 -4.35 -15.67
N ALA A 339 -16.31 -4.99 -14.51
CA ALA A 339 -17.62 -5.41 -13.99
C ALA A 339 -18.54 -4.22 -13.66
N VAL A 340 -17.97 -3.11 -13.19
CA VAL A 340 -18.66 -1.83 -12.96
C VAL A 340 -19.24 -1.28 -14.26
N ASP A 341 -18.45 -1.24 -15.34
CA ASP A 341 -18.92 -0.74 -16.64
C ASP A 341 -20.02 -1.63 -17.26
N GLU A 342 -19.90 -2.96 -17.10
CA GLU A 342 -20.94 -3.92 -17.50
C GLU A 342 -22.23 -3.72 -16.68
N THR A 343 -22.11 -3.57 -15.36
CA THR A 343 -23.24 -3.31 -14.46
C THR A 343 -23.91 -1.98 -14.80
N SER A 344 -23.15 -0.93 -15.08
CA SER A 344 -23.67 0.38 -15.51
C SER A 344 -24.51 0.25 -16.79
N SER A 345 -24.00 -0.49 -17.77
CA SER A 345 -24.71 -0.77 -19.03
C SER A 345 -26.01 -1.53 -18.79
N ALA A 346 -25.98 -2.55 -17.92
CA ALA A 346 -27.17 -3.31 -17.55
C ALA A 346 -28.24 -2.44 -16.86
N VAL A 347 -27.82 -1.53 -15.97
CA VAL A 347 -28.73 -0.59 -15.31
C VAL A 347 -29.34 0.40 -16.31
N SER A 348 -28.57 0.87 -17.31
CA SER A 348 -29.12 1.69 -18.40
C SER A 348 -30.22 0.95 -19.18
N ASN A 349 -30.03 -0.34 -19.46
CA ASN A 349 -31.05 -1.15 -20.13
C ASN A 349 -32.30 -1.33 -19.26
N ILE A 350 -32.14 -1.46 -17.93
CA ILE A 350 -33.25 -1.50 -16.97
C ILE A 350 -34.08 -0.21 -17.05
N TYR A 351 -33.45 0.97 -17.15
CA TYR A 351 -34.18 2.22 -17.30
C TYR A 351 -35.04 2.27 -18.56
N VAL A 352 -34.46 1.88 -19.70
CA VAL A 352 -35.20 1.83 -20.98
C VAL A 352 -36.40 0.88 -20.87
N ALA A 353 -36.21 -0.27 -20.22
CA ALA A 353 -37.30 -1.23 -19.99
C ALA A 353 -38.40 -0.64 -19.09
N ILE A 354 -38.05 0.02 -17.99
CA ILE A 354 -39.01 0.66 -17.07
C ILE A 354 -39.80 1.77 -17.80
N GLU A 355 -39.14 2.58 -18.61
CA GLU A 355 -39.80 3.63 -19.41
C GLU A 355 -40.77 3.03 -20.42
N GLN A 356 -40.39 1.93 -21.08
CA GLN A 356 -41.27 1.21 -22.00
C GLN A 356 -42.49 0.61 -21.28
N VAL A 357 -42.29 0.01 -20.10
CA VAL A 357 -43.40 -0.50 -19.27
C VAL A 357 -44.34 0.63 -18.87
N THR A 358 -43.80 1.78 -18.46
CA THR A 358 -44.61 2.95 -18.08
C THR A 358 -45.46 3.45 -19.25
N ARG A 359 -44.89 3.56 -20.46
CA ARG A 359 -45.65 3.91 -21.66
C ARG A 359 -46.75 2.89 -21.99
N ASN A 360 -46.44 1.60 -21.84
CA ASN A 360 -47.44 0.55 -22.06
C ASN A 360 -48.60 0.62 -21.06
N ILE A 361 -48.34 1.05 -19.82
CA ILE A 361 -49.39 1.28 -18.82
C ILE A 361 -50.28 2.45 -19.22
N ASP A 362 -49.72 3.53 -19.77
CA ASP A 362 -50.52 4.66 -20.25
C ASP A 362 -51.48 4.22 -21.38
N TYR A 363 -50.97 3.45 -22.34
CA TYR A 363 -51.80 2.86 -23.41
C TYR A 363 -52.86 1.88 -22.87
N LEU A 364 -52.51 1.09 -21.85
CA LEU A 364 -53.46 0.20 -21.19
C LEU A 364 -54.56 0.98 -20.49
N SER A 365 -54.22 2.10 -19.82
CA SER A 365 -55.19 2.99 -19.18
C SER A 365 -56.18 3.57 -20.19
N GLU A 366 -55.69 4.07 -21.33
CA GLU A 366 -56.55 4.57 -22.41
C GLU A 366 -57.47 3.47 -22.96
N SER A 367 -56.95 2.24 -23.08
CA SER A 367 -57.72 1.09 -23.56
C SER A 367 -58.79 0.65 -22.55
N ILE A 368 -58.49 0.73 -21.25
CA ILE A 368 -59.45 0.51 -20.17
C ILE A 368 -60.59 1.52 -20.27
N ASP A 369 -60.29 2.82 -20.39
CA ASP A 369 -61.32 3.87 -20.47
C ASP A 369 -62.25 3.65 -21.66
N LYS A 370 -61.68 3.37 -22.85
CA LYS A 370 -62.47 3.02 -24.04
C LYS A 370 -63.33 1.78 -23.83
N SER A 371 -62.81 0.78 -23.13
CA SER A 371 -63.55 -0.45 -22.84
C SER A 371 -64.71 -0.21 -21.89
N VAL A 372 -64.53 0.65 -20.87
CA VAL A 372 -65.60 1.05 -19.96
C VAL A 372 -66.72 1.75 -20.74
N SER A 373 -66.39 2.75 -21.56
CA SER A 373 -67.39 3.45 -22.38
C SER A 373 -68.15 2.50 -23.32
N ALA A 374 -67.43 1.55 -23.95
CA ALA A 374 -68.06 0.54 -24.81
C ALA A 374 -69.01 -0.38 -24.02
N MET A 375 -68.67 -0.76 -22.79
CA MET A 375 -69.55 -1.56 -21.93
C MET A 375 -70.79 -0.78 -21.48
N GLU A 376 -70.66 0.52 -21.18
CA GLU A 376 -71.81 1.39 -20.88
C GLU A 376 -72.76 1.52 -22.06
N GLU A 377 -72.23 1.70 -23.27
CA GLU A 377 -73.01 1.74 -24.51
C GLU A 377 -73.71 0.41 -24.79
N LEU A 378 -73.00 -0.72 -24.62
CA LEU A 378 -73.59 -2.06 -24.74
C LEU A 378 -74.72 -2.28 -23.73
N ASN A 379 -74.53 -1.87 -22.48
CA ASN A 379 -75.57 -1.99 -21.44
C ASN A 379 -76.83 -1.18 -21.81
N SER A 380 -76.66 0.02 -22.38
CA SER A 380 -77.76 0.83 -22.90
C SER A 380 -78.46 0.15 -24.07
N SER A 381 -77.70 -0.41 -25.02
CA SER A 381 -78.22 -1.14 -26.17
C SER A 381 -79.03 -2.37 -25.77
N ILE A 382 -78.53 -3.15 -24.81
CA ILE A 382 -79.22 -4.32 -24.23
C ILE A 382 -80.58 -3.92 -23.65
N LYS A 383 -80.65 -2.82 -22.88
CA LYS A 383 -81.93 -2.31 -22.35
C LYS A 383 -82.91 -1.90 -23.46
N ASN A 384 -82.41 -1.28 -24.53
CA ASN A 384 -83.25 -0.91 -25.67
C ASN A 384 -83.78 -2.14 -26.41
N VAL A 385 -82.97 -3.21 -26.55
CA VAL A 385 -83.39 -4.48 -27.14
C VAL A 385 -84.42 -5.17 -26.26
N GLU A 386 -84.21 -5.21 -24.93
CA GLU A 386 -85.17 -5.76 -23.96
C GLU A 386 -86.54 -5.06 -24.09
N GLN A 387 -86.55 -3.73 -24.09
CA GLN A 387 -87.76 -2.94 -24.26
C GLN A 387 -88.43 -3.20 -25.62
N SER A 388 -87.65 -3.27 -26.70
CA SER A 388 -88.17 -3.55 -28.04
C SER A 388 -88.77 -4.95 -28.16
N ALA A 389 -88.16 -5.95 -27.52
CA ALA A 389 -88.69 -7.30 -27.44
C ALA A 389 -90.01 -7.34 -26.66
N ALA A 390 -90.11 -6.63 -25.53
CA ALA A 390 -91.33 -6.52 -24.73
C ALA A 390 -92.48 -5.86 -25.51
N ILE A 391 -92.21 -4.77 -26.23
CA ILE A 391 -93.20 -4.11 -27.09
C ILE A 391 -93.63 -5.04 -28.22
N SER A 392 -92.68 -5.72 -28.87
CA SER A 392 -92.97 -6.66 -29.97
C SER A 392 -93.84 -7.82 -29.50
N HIS A 393 -93.56 -8.36 -28.31
CA HIS A 393 -94.37 -9.41 -27.69
C HIS A 393 -95.82 -8.95 -27.47
N GLN A 394 -96.01 -7.74 -26.94
CA GLN A 394 -97.33 -7.16 -26.71
C GLN A 394 -98.11 -6.94 -28.01
N VAL A 395 -97.43 -6.45 -29.06
CA VAL A 395 -98.04 -6.26 -30.39
C VAL A 395 -98.45 -7.61 -30.98
N SER A 396 -97.59 -8.62 -30.94
CA SER A 396 -97.91 -9.96 -31.43
C SER A 396 -99.08 -10.60 -30.65
N SER A 397 -99.13 -10.42 -29.33
CA SER A 397 -100.28 -10.86 -28.51
C SER A 397 -101.58 -10.18 -28.95
N THR A 398 -101.54 -8.88 -29.21
CA THR A 398 -102.72 -8.12 -29.68
C THR A 398 -103.17 -8.60 -31.06
N VAL A 399 -102.23 -8.83 -31.99
CA VAL A 399 -102.56 -9.34 -33.34
C VAL A 399 -103.17 -10.74 -33.26
N LYS A 400 -102.64 -11.61 -32.39
CA LYS A 400 -103.21 -12.94 -32.12
C LYS A 400 -104.67 -12.85 -31.66
N GLU A 401 -104.95 -12.02 -30.65
CA GLU A 401 -106.33 -11.81 -30.14
C GLU A 401 -107.27 -11.29 -31.24
N LYS A 402 -106.80 -10.36 -32.09
CA LYS A 402 -107.58 -9.84 -33.21
C LYS A 402 -107.83 -10.87 -34.30
N ALA A 403 -106.86 -11.73 -34.59
CA ALA A 403 -107.02 -12.83 -35.53
C ALA A 403 -108.04 -13.87 -35.02
N ASP A 404 -107.98 -14.24 -33.74
CA ASP A 404 -108.94 -15.14 -33.12
C ASP A 404 -110.37 -14.57 -33.13
N SER A 405 -110.52 -13.29 -32.75
CA SER A 405 -111.81 -12.59 -32.81
C SER A 405 -112.32 -12.47 -34.24
N GLY A 406 -111.45 -12.18 -35.21
CA GLY A 406 -111.82 -12.13 -36.62
C GLY A 406 -112.28 -13.48 -37.16
N ARG A 407 -111.61 -14.57 -36.75
CA ARG A 407 -111.97 -15.94 -37.16
C ARG A 407 -113.36 -16.31 -36.65
N ALA A 408 -113.67 -15.99 -35.39
CA ALA A 408 -115.00 -16.22 -34.82
C ALA A 408 -116.11 -15.49 -35.61
N VAL A 409 -115.87 -14.24 -36.02
CA VAL A 409 -116.84 -13.47 -36.84
C VAL A 409 -117.00 -14.07 -38.25
N VAL A 410 -115.91 -14.55 -38.85
CA VAL A 410 -115.96 -15.23 -40.15
C VAL A 410 -116.73 -16.54 -40.06
N ASP A 411 -116.51 -17.34 -39.01
CA ASP A 411 -117.24 -18.59 -38.78
C ASP A 411 -118.75 -18.34 -38.61
N GLU A 412 -119.13 -17.30 -37.84
CA GLU A 412 -120.52 -16.85 -37.70
C GLU A 412 -121.11 -16.39 -39.05
N THR A 413 -120.33 -15.68 -39.86
CA THR A 413 -120.75 -15.22 -41.20
C THR A 413 -120.99 -16.39 -42.14
N ILE A 414 -120.13 -17.42 -42.11
CA ILE A 414 -120.30 -18.64 -42.92
C ILE A 414 -121.56 -19.39 -42.50
N GLN A 415 -121.84 -19.50 -41.19
CA GLN A 415 -123.08 -20.10 -40.69
C GLN A 415 -124.32 -19.34 -41.19
N ALA A 416 -124.31 -18.01 -41.10
CA ALA A 416 -125.40 -17.17 -41.61
C ALA A 416 -125.61 -17.34 -43.13
N LEU A 417 -124.53 -17.46 -43.91
CA LEU A 417 -124.62 -17.73 -45.35
C LEU A 417 -125.19 -19.11 -45.65
N ASP A 418 -124.86 -20.13 -44.87
CA ASP A 418 -125.44 -21.47 -45.00
C ASP A 418 -126.96 -21.45 -44.71
N GLU A 419 -127.40 -20.67 -43.72
CA GLU A 419 -128.83 -20.44 -43.48
C GLU A 419 -129.52 -19.72 -44.65
N ILE A 420 -128.90 -18.69 -45.21
CA ILE A 420 -129.40 -18.00 -46.41
C ILE A 420 -129.48 -18.98 -47.59
N GLN A 421 -128.48 -19.83 -47.78
CA GLN A 421 -128.46 -20.83 -48.86
C GLN A 421 -129.67 -21.77 -48.76
N ARG A 422 -129.99 -22.27 -47.56
CA ARG A 422 -131.19 -23.09 -47.32
C ARG A 422 -132.47 -22.32 -47.64
N SER A 423 -132.56 -21.04 -47.26
CA SER A 423 -133.72 -20.19 -47.57
C SER A 423 -133.89 -19.94 -49.08
N VAL A 424 -132.78 -19.76 -49.80
CA VAL A 424 -132.76 -19.61 -51.27
C VAL A 424 -133.22 -20.90 -51.95
N ASP A 425 -132.73 -22.06 -51.50
CA ASP A 425 -133.16 -23.36 -52.02
C ASP A 425 -134.66 -23.62 -51.80
N GLN A 426 -135.19 -23.28 -50.62
CA GLN A 426 -136.64 -23.34 -50.35
C GLN A 426 -137.45 -22.40 -51.25
N SER A 427 -136.95 -21.20 -51.51
CA SER A 427 -137.59 -20.22 -52.40
C SER A 427 -137.60 -20.72 -53.85
N PHE A 428 -136.52 -21.35 -54.29
CA PHE A 428 -136.41 -21.97 -55.62
C PHE A 428 -137.46 -23.07 -55.81
N GLU A 429 -137.61 -23.97 -54.83
CA GLU A 429 -138.64 -25.00 -54.87
C GLU A 429 -140.06 -24.41 -54.89
N ALA A 430 -140.31 -23.35 -54.12
CA ALA A 430 -141.61 -22.67 -54.11
C ALA A 430 -141.95 -22.09 -55.49
N MET A 431 -140.99 -21.43 -56.17
CA MET A 431 -141.18 -20.90 -57.52
C MET A 431 -141.37 -22.02 -58.55
N LYS A 432 -140.65 -23.13 -58.42
CA LYS A 432 -140.85 -24.31 -59.27
C LYS A 432 -142.27 -24.85 -59.14
N ARG A 433 -142.77 -25.03 -57.91
CA ARG A 433 -144.16 -25.46 -57.66
C ARG A 433 -145.19 -24.46 -58.22
N LEU A 434 -144.94 -23.15 -58.09
CA LEU A 434 -145.80 -22.12 -58.66
C LEU A 434 -145.87 -22.23 -60.18
N SER A 435 -144.72 -22.36 -60.86
CA SER A 435 -144.66 -22.56 -62.31
C SER A 435 -145.40 -23.83 -62.76
N GLU A 436 -145.26 -24.94 -62.03
CA GLU A 436 -145.96 -26.20 -62.33
C GLU A 436 -147.48 -26.06 -62.14
N ASN A 437 -147.92 -25.38 -61.08
CA ASN A 437 -149.34 -25.14 -60.82
C ASN A 437 -149.96 -24.19 -61.83
N SER A 438 -149.26 -23.12 -62.23
CA SER A 438 -149.72 -22.20 -63.27
C SER A 438 -149.89 -22.90 -64.61
N GLY A 439 -148.97 -23.80 -65.01
CA GLY A 439 -149.13 -24.61 -66.22
C GLY A 439 -150.32 -25.57 -66.17
N LYS A 440 -150.65 -26.13 -64.99
CA LYS A 440 -151.89 -26.91 -64.82
C LYS A 440 -153.14 -26.04 -64.99
N ILE A 441 -153.13 -24.81 -64.46
CA ILE A 441 -154.24 -23.87 -64.62
C ILE A 441 -154.39 -23.47 -66.09
N GLU A 442 -153.30 -23.17 -66.80
CA GLU A 442 -153.31 -22.88 -68.24
C GLU A 442 -154.00 -24.00 -69.03
N SER A 443 -153.66 -25.26 -68.75
CA SER A 443 -154.30 -26.42 -69.38
C SER A 443 -155.81 -26.48 -69.11
N ILE A 444 -156.24 -26.23 -67.87
CA ILE A 444 -157.66 -26.19 -67.50
C ILE A 444 -158.39 -25.06 -68.23
N VAL A 445 -157.82 -23.85 -68.24
CA VAL A 445 -158.39 -22.68 -68.93
C VAL A 445 -158.49 -22.93 -70.44
N GLY A 446 -157.50 -23.61 -71.03
CA GLY A 446 -157.55 -24.07 -72.42
C GLY A 446 -158.74 -25.00 -72.70
N VAL A 447 -158.98 -25.99 -71.84
CA VAL A 447 -160.16 -26.87 -71.94
C VAL A 447 -161.47 -26.08 -71.80
N ILE A 448 -161.54 -25.12 -70.87
CA ILE A 448 -162.73 -24.27 -70.71
C ILE A 448 -162.97 -23.41 -71.95
N ASN A 449 -161.92 -22.82 -72.53
CA ASN A 449 -162.02 -22.05 -73.78
C ASN A 449 -162.51 -22.92 -74.94
N ASP A 450 -162.05 -24.17 -75.03
CA ASP A 450 -162.53 -25.13 -76.04
C ASP A 450 -164.00 -25.54 -75.84
N ILE A 451 -164.40 -25.81 -74.58
CA ILE A 451 -165.81 -26.06 -74.23
C ILE A 451 -166.67 -24.85 -74.59
N THR A 452 -166.17 -23.65 -74.31
CA THR A 452 -166.84 -22.40 -74.60
C THR A 452 -167.00 -22.19 -76.10
N LYS A 453 -165.96 -22.39 -76.91
CA LYS A 453 -166.07 -22.34 -78.38
C LYS A 453 -167.10 -23.33 -78.92
N ARG A 454 -167.10 -24.56 -78.40
CA ARG A 454 -168.11 -25.58 -78.76
C ARG A 454 -169.52 -25.17 -78.34
N THR A 455 -169.67 -24.58 -77.15
CA THR A 455 -170.95 -24.10 -76.62
C THR A 455 -171.49 -22.94 -77.44
N ASN A 456 -170.65 -21.97 -77.82
CA ASN A 456 -171.01 -20.89 -78.74
C ASN A 456 -171.45 -21.42 -80.12
N LEU A 457 -170.77 -22.43 -80.67
CA LEU A 457 -171.17 -23.06 -81.93
C LEU A 457 -172.49 -23.84 -81.82
N LEU A 458 -172.68 -24.59 -80.72
CA LEU A 458 -173.93 -25.30 -80.43
C LEU A 458 -175.10 -24.32 -80.26
N ALA A 459 -174.88 -23.25 -79.51
CA ALA A 459 -175.85 -22.18 -79.29
C ALA A 459 -176.19 -21.44 -80.60
N LEU A 460 -175.19 -21.13 -81.43
CA LEU A 460 -175.39 -20.57 -82.76
C LEU A 460 -176.24 -21.50 -83.64
N ASN A 461 -175.93 -22.79 -83.68
CA ASN A 461 -176.73 -23.78 -84.42
C ASN A 461 -178.16 -23.86 -83.88
N ALA A 462 -178.36 -23.80 -82.56
CA ALA A 462 -179.67 -23.78 -81.93
C ALA A 462 -180.46 -22.50 -82.26
N SER A 463 -179.82 -21.31 -82.24
CA SER A 463 -180.43 -20.04 -82.65
C SER A 463 -180.84 -20.06 -84.13
N ILE A 464 -180.02 -20.66 -85.01
CA ILE A 464 -180.35 -20.84 -86.43
C ILE A 464 -181.58 -21.74 -86.59
N ILE A 465 -181.61 -22.91 -85.93
CA ILE A 465 -182.75 -23.84 -85.99
C ILE A 465 -184.01 -23.20 -85.41
N ALA A 466 -183.90 -22.45 -84.32
CA ALA A 466 -185.00 -21.71 -83.72
C ALA A 466 -185.56 -20.61 -84.64
N ALA A 467 -184.69 -19.87 -85.34
CA ALA A 467 -185.10 -18.93 -86.38
C ALA A 467 -185.78 -19.63 -87.57
N GLN A 468 -185.29 -20.83 -87.93
CA GLN A 468 -185.83 -21.65 -89.01
C GLN A 468 -187.24 -22.23 -88.70
N ALA A 469 -187.57 -22.42 -87.42
CA ALA A 469 -188.88 -22.89 -86.94
C ALA A 469 -189.96 -21.79 -86.81
N GLY A 470 -189.63 -20.52 -87.11
CA GLY A 470 -190.60 -19.41 -87.13
C GLY A 470 -191.21 -19.08 -85.76
N GLU A 471 -192.53 -18.83 -85.71
CA GLU A 471 -193.26 -18.45 -84.47
C GLU A 471 -193.11 -19.49 -83.33
N TYR A 472 -193.03 -20.79 -83.67
CA TYR A 472 -192.89 -21.87 -82.67
C TYR A 472 -191.49 -21.98 -82.06
N GLY A 473 -190.47 -21.37 -82.68
CA GLY A 473 -189.08 -21.40 -82.23
C GLY A 473 -188.65 -20.19 -81.39
N LYS A 474 -189.48 -19.13 -81.29
CA LYS A 474 -189.12 -17.85 -80.65
C LYS A 474 -188.59 -18.00 -79.22
N SER A 475 -189.27 -18.76 -78.36
CA SER A 475 -188.85 -18.95 -76.95
C SER A 475 -187.53 -19.72 -76.85
N PHE A 476 -187.27 -20.67 -77.76
CA PHE A 476 -186.01 -21.41 -77.83
C PHE A 476 -184.87 -20.54 -78.39
N GLY A 477 -185.16 -19.65 -79.34
CA GLY A 477 -184.19 -18.74 -79.93
C GLY A 477 -183.61 -17.75 -78.90
N VAL A 478 -184.45 -17.20 -78.02
CA VAL A 478 -184.00 -16.31 -76.93
C VAL A 478 -183.05 -17.03 -75.97
N VAL A 479 -183.36 -18.28 -75.59
CA VAL A 479 -182.48 -19.08 -74.72
C VAL A 479 -181.17 -19.42 -75.43
N ALA A 480 -181.22 -19.76 -76.72
CA ALA A 480 -180.02 -20.05 -77.50
C ALA A 480 -179.10 -18.81 -77.66
N ASP A 481 -179.67 -17.63 -77.89
CA ASP A 481 -178.91 -16.37 -77.94
C ASP A 481 -178.33 -15.99 -76.58
N GLU A 482 -179.03 -16.24 -75.47
CA GLU A 482 -178.50 -16.03 -74.12
C GLU A 482 -177.35 -16.99 -73.80
N ILE A 483 -177.47 -18.28 -74.15
CA ILE A 483 -176.37 -19.26 -74.00
C ILE A 483 -175.17 -18.83 -74.87
N ARG A 484 -175.41 -18.33 -76.07
CA ARG A 484 -174.36 -17.81 -76.95
C ARG A 484 -173.65 -16.60 -76.33
N ASN A 485 -174.40 -15.65 -75.77
CA ASN A 485 -173.85 -14.47 -75.11
C ASN A 485 -173.03 -14.86 -73.86
N LEU A 486 -173.57 -15.75 -73.01
CA LEU A 486 -172.88 -16.28 -71.84
C LEU A 486 -171.60 -17.03 -72.22
N SER A 487 -171.63 -17.76 -73.33
CA SER A 487 -170.46 -18.42 -73.90
C SER A 487 -169.43 -17.41 -74.42
N LEU A 488 -169.83 -16.36 -75.13
CA LEU A 488 -168.89 -15.31 -75.57
C LEU A 488 -168.24 -14.60 -74.38
N GLN A 489 -169.03 -14.26 -73.35
CA GLN A 489 -168.55 -13.65 -72.12
C GLN A 489 -167.59 -14.58 -71.36
N THR A 490 -167.92 -15.88 -71.25
CA THR A 490 -167.03 -16.89 -70.67
C THR A 490 -165.73 -16.99 -71.46
N GLY A 491 -165.80 -16.92 -72.79
CA GLY A 491 -164.64 -16.98 -73.67
C GLY A 491 -163.71 -15.79 -73.46
N GLN A 492 -164.27 -14.58 -73.36
CA GLN A 492 -163.52 -13.38 -73.03
C GLN A 492 -162.85 -13.50 -71.65
N SER A 493 -163.59 -13.90 -70.61
CA SER A 493 -163.01 -14.09 -69.27
C SER A 493 -161.92 -15.16 -69.25
N THR A 494 -162.06 -16.27 -69.99
CA THR A 494 -160.98 -17.25 -70.13
C THR A 494 -159.75 -16.66 -70.82
N GLY A 495 -159.91 -15.77 -71.80
CA GLY A 495 -158.80 -15.08 -72.45
C GLY A 495 -158.06 -14.12 -71.49
N GLU A 496 -158.80 -13.38 -70.67
CA GLU A 496 -158.23 -12.52 -69.62
C GLU A 496 -157.47 -13.36 -68.57
N ILE A 497 -158.03 -14.50 -68.14
CA ILE A 497 -157.36 -15.43 -67.22
C ILE A 497 -156.08 -16.00 -67.85
N THR A 498 -156.09 -16.39 -69.13
CA THR A 498 -154.89 -16.87 -69.83
C THR A 498 -153.79 -15.80 -69.80
N GLY A 499 -154.11 -14.53 -70.07
CA GLY A 499 -153.14 -13.44 -69.98
C GLY A 499 -152.52 -13.27 -68.59
N ILE A 500 -153.32 -13.38 -67.53
CA ILE A 500 -152.83 -13.35 -66.14
C ILE A 500 -151.91 -14.55 -65.85
N ILE A 501 -152.27 -15.75 -66.31
CA ILE A 501 -151.44 -16.95 -66.11
C ILE A 501 -150.11 -16.85 -66.86
N GLU A 502 -150.11 -16.35 -68.10
CA GLU A 502 -148.90 -16.08 -68.86
C GLU A 502 -147.98 -15.08 -68.13
N GLU A 503 -148.56 -14.03 -67.55
CA GLU A 503 -147.84 -13.05 -66.72
C GLU A 503 -147.24 -13.69 -65.46
N ILE A 504 -148.03 -14.47 -64.70
CA ILE A 504 -147.55 -15.20 -63.51
C ILE A 504 -146.41 -16.16 -63.89
N MET A 505 -146.50 -16.87 -65.01
CA MET A 505 -145.46 -17.78 -65.47
C MET A 505 -144.18 -17.03 -65.86
N ARG A 506 -144.32 -15.89 -66.54
CA ARG A 506 -143.18 -15.02 -66.89
C ARG A 506 -142.49 -14.48 -65.64
N GLU A 507 -143.25 -13.95 -64.68
CA GLU A 507 -142.73 -13.45 -63.41
C GLU A 507 -142.10 -14.56 -62.57
N SER A 508 -142.73 -15.74 -62.48
CA SER A 508 -142.19 -16.90 -61.77
C SER A 508 -140.86 -17.37 -62.36
N ARG A 509 -140.73 -17.37 -63.69
CA ARG A 509 -139.48 -17.72 -64.37
C ARG A 509 -138.38 -16.68 -64.10
N SER A 510 -138.73 -15.40 -64.14
CA SER A 510 -137.81 -14.32 -63.80
C SER A 510 -137.36 -14.39 -62.33
N ALA A 511 -138.28 -14.63 -61.40
CA ALA A 511 -137.98 -14.83 -59.99
C ALA A 511 -137.07 -16.05 -59.77
N ALA A 512 -137.33 -17.18 -60.44
CA ALA A 512 -136.49 -18.37 -60.37
C ALA A 512 -135.06 -18.10 -60.89
N GLN A 513 -134.90 -17.31 -61.96
CA GLN A 513 -133.58 -16.88 -62.44
C GLN A 513 -132.82 -16.03 -61.41
N ASN A 514 -133.51 -15.08 -60.77
CA ASN A 514 -132.91 -14.25 -59.72
C ASN A 514 -132.53 -15.06 -58.48
N ILE A 515 -133.33 -16.06 -58.11
CA ILE A 515 -133.03 -16.99 -57.01
C ILE A 515 -131.79 -17.83 -57.33
N THR A 516 -131.67 -18.36 -58.56
CA THR A 516 -130.46 -19.08 -58.99
C THR A 516 -129.22 -18.19 -58.94
N ALA A 517 -129.32 -16.95 -59.44
CA ALA A 517 -128.21 -15.99 -59.34
C ALA A 517 -127.84 -15.68 -57.88
N SER A 518 -128.84 -15.59 -56.98
CA SER A 518 -128.62 -15.39 -55.55
C SER A 518 -127.91 -16.60 -54.91
N LYS A 519 -128.26 -17.82 -55.32
CA LYS A 519 -127.60 -19.05 -54.87
C LYS A 519 -126.11 -19.04 -55.21
N ASP A 520 -125.75 -18.66 -56.43
CA ASP A 520 -124.35 -18.58 -56.86
C ASP A 520 -123.57 -17.52 -56.06
N LEU A 521 -124.19 -16.36 -55.76
CA LEU A 521 -123.59 -15.32 -54.94
C LEU A 521 -123.34 -15.77 -53.49
N VAL A 522 -124.29 -16.50 -52.89
CA VAL A 522 -124.15 -17.04 -51.53
C VAL A 522 -123.04 -18.09 -51.48
N GLN A 523 -123.01 -19.01 -52.45
CA GLN A 523 -121.95 -20.02 -52.54
C GLN A 523 -120.56 -19.38 -52.63
N ARG A 524 -120.43 -18.32 -53.44
CA ARG A 524 -119.19 -17.54 -53.54
C ARG A 524 -118.85 -16.83 -52.23
N GLY A 525 -119.85 -16.36 -51.48
CA GLY A 525 -119.67 -15.80 -50.14
C GLY A 525 -119.09 -16.82 -49.16
N VAL A 526 -119.58 -18.05 -49.17
CA VAL A 526 -119.07 -19.16 -48.33
C VAL A 526 -117.61 -19.48 -48.67
N GLU A 527 -117.27 -19.56 -49.96
CA GLU A 527 -115.90 -19.81 -50.42
C GLU A 527 -114.93 -18.70 -49.97
N LEU A 528 -115.31 -17.43 -50.17
CA LEU A 528 -114.53 -16.27 -49.72
C LEU A 528 -114.37 -16.24 -48.19
N GLY A 529 -115.42 -16.59 -47.45
CA GLY A 529 -115.37 -16.74 -46.00
C GLY A 529 -114.35 -17.80 -45.58
N GLY A 530 -114.35 -18.96 -46.22
CA GLY A 530 -113.37 -20.03 -45.95
C GLY A 530 -111.93 -19.60 -46.19
N ILE A 531 -111.66 -18.90 -47.30
CA ILE A 531 -110.33 -18.35 -47.61
C ILE A 531 -109.89 -17.31 -46.56
N MET A 532 -110.82 -16.45 -46.11
CA MET A 532 -110.55 -15.48 -45.04
C MET A 532 -110.22 -16.18 -43.72
N GLY A 533 -110.97 -17.22 -43.35
CA GLY A 533 -110.72 -18.03 -42.16
C GLY A 533 -109.33 -18.66 -42.15
N GLN A 534 -108.89 -19.24 -43.28
CA GLN A 534 -107.53 -19.75 -43.42
C GLN A 534 -106.46 -18.65 -43.31
N SER A 535 -106.72 -17.48 -43.89
CA SER A 535 -105.78 -16.35 -43.81
C SER A 535 -105.60 -15.87 -42.36
N LEU A 536 -106.69 -15.80 -41.58
CA LEU A 536 -106.66 -15.45 -40.16
C LEU A 536 -105.95 -16.52 -39.32
N GLN A 537 -106.09 -17.80 -39.66
CA GLN A 537 -105.34 -18.88 -39.02
C GLN A 537 -103.82 -18.72 -39.20
N VAL A 538 -103.37 -18.40 -40.41
CA VAL A 538 -101.94 -18.15 -40.69
C VAL A 538 -101.43 -16.94 -39.92
N ILE A 539 -102.23 -15.88 -39.77
CA ILE A 539 -101.89 -14.69 -38.96
C ILE A 539 -101.76 -15.06 -37.47
N HIS A 540 -102.68 -15.88 -36.94
CA HIS A 540 -102.63 -16.37 -35.56
C HIS A 540 -101.34 -17.18 -35.29
N GLU A 541 -101.01 -18.12 -36.17
CA GLU A 541 -99.79 -18.94 -36.06
C GLU A 541 -98.52 -18.09 -36.15
N SER A 542 -98.48 -17.14 -37.09
CA SER A 542 -97.35 -16.23 -37.25
C SER A 542 -97.17 -15.30 -36.05
N SER A 543 -98.27 -14.85 -35.44
CA SER A 543 -98.24 -14.05 -34.22
C SER A 543 -97.74 -14.86 -33.03
N THR A 544 -98.18 -16.11 -32.89
CA THR A 544 -97.68 -17.03 -31.85
C THR A 544 -96.18 -17.26 -31.98
N ARG A 545 -95.70 -17.54 -33.19
CA ARG A 545 -94.26 -17.71 -33.45
C ARG A 545 -93.45 -16.45 -33.13
N SER A 546 -94.01 -15.27 -33.39
CA SER A 546 -93.37 -13.99 -33.04
C SER A 546 -93.30 -13.78 -31.52
N MET A 547 -94.30 -14.25 -30.77
CA MET A 547 -94.27 -14.25 -29.30
C MET A 547 -93.18 -15.18 -28.76
N ASP A 548 -93.00 -16.36 -29.35
CA ASP A 548 -91.94 -17.29 -28.94
C ASP A 548 -90.54 -16.70 -29.22
N MET A 549 -90.33 -16.12 -30.41
CA MET A 549 -89.07 -15.44 -30.74
C MET A 549 -88.75 -14.27 -29.79
N THR A 550 -89.75 -13.48 -29.42
CA THR A 550 -89.54 -12.36 -28.49
C THR A 550 -89.21 -12.86 -27.08
N HIS A 551 -89.73 -14.00 -26.66
CA HIS A 551 -89.30 -14.67 -25.43
C HIS A 551 -87.83 -15.12 -25.52
N GLU A 552 -87.41 -15.74 -26.62
CA GLU A 552 -86.00 -16.14 -26.81
C GLU A 552 -85.06 -14.93 -26.78
N ILE A 553 -85.44 -13.83 -27.44
CA ILE A 553 -84.68 -12.56 -27.41
C ILE A 553 -84.54 -12.07 -25.96
N LYS A 554 -85.62 -12.08 -25.18
CA LYS A 554 -85.57 -11.67 -23.77
C LYS A 554 -84.54 -12.50 -22.98
N THR A 555 -84.60 -13.82 -23.08
CA THR A 555 -83.64 -14.72 -22.39
C THR A 555 -82.20 -14.44 -22.82
N ALA A 556 -81.94 -14.28 -24.12
CA ALA A 556 -80.61 -13.96 -24.63
C ALA A 556 -80.12 -12.58 -24.13
N THR A 557 -81.02 -11.61 -24.02
CA THR A 557 -80.71 -10.26 -23.54
C THR A 557 -80.36 -10.25 -22.05
N GLU A 558 -81.05 -11.07 -21.23
CA GLU A 558 -80.72 -11.27 -19.82
C GLU A 558 -79.33 -11.91 -19.63
N GLU A 559 -78.96 -12.87 -20.48
CA GLU A 559 -77.63 -13.49 -20.47
C GLU A 559 -76.52 -12.52 -20.92
N GLN A 560 -76.80 -11.71 -21.94
CA GLN A 560 -75.91 -10.64 -22.38
C GLN A 560 -75.69 -9.60 -21.27
N ALA A 561 -76.74 -9.19 -20.56
CA ALA A 561 -76.63 -8.24 -19.45
C ALA A 561 -75.69 -8.78 -18.35
N ARG A 562 -75.81 -10.07 -18.01
CA ARG A 562 -74.92 -10.72 -17.05
C ARG A 562 -73.48 -10.78 -17.55
N SER A 563 -73.29 -11.06 -18.83
CA SER A 563 -71.96 -11.11 -19.46
C SER A 563 -71.28 -9.73 -19.47
N VAL A 564 -72.02 -8.66 -19.78
CA VAL A 564 -71.51 -7.29 -19.71
C VAL A 564 -71.05 -6.97 -18.29
N GLN A 565 -71.83 -7.31 -17.26
CA GLN A 565 -71.41 -7.08 -15.86
C GLN A 565 -70.11 -7.82 -15.51
N LEU A 566 -69.95 -9.07 -15.96
CA LEU A 566 -68.71 -9.83 -15.74
C LEU A 566 -67.51 -9.19 -16.44
N VAL A 567 -67.70 -8.69 -17.66
CA VAL A 567 -66.65 -7.99 -18.41
C VAL A 567 -66.29 -6.66 -17.71
N THR A 568 -67.28 -5.89 -17.26
CA THR A 568 -67.05 -4.65 -16.50
C THR A 568 -66.22 -4.91 -15.24
N ASN A 569 -66.57 -5.92 -14.44
CA ASN A 569 -65.79 -6.30 -13.26
C ASN A 569 -64.35 -6.74 -13.64
N SER A 570 -64.19 -7.40 -14.78
CA SER A 570 -62.87 -7.79 -15.28
C SER A 570 -62.03 -6.58 -15.69
N ILE A 571 -62.64 -5.56 -16.31
CA ILE A 571 -61.99 -4.30 -16.67
C ILE A 571 -61.53 -3.55 -15.39
N GLU A 572 -62.36 -3.51 -14.34
CA GLU A 572 -61.99 -2.93 -13.04
C GLU A 572 -60.77 -3.63 -12.42
N ASN A 573 -60.73 -4.96 -12.47
CA ASN A 573 -59.58 -5.74 -12.00
C ASN A 573 -58.31 -5.43 -12.81
N VAL A 574 -58.42 -5.30 -14.13
CA VAL A 574 -57.29 -4.93 -15.00
C VAL A 574 -56.82 -3.50 -14.70
N SER A 575 -57.74 -2.57 -14.40
CA SER A 575 -57.41 -1.21 -13.96
C SER A 575 -56.64 -1.17 -12.64
N SER A 576 -57.09 -1.96 -11.65
CA SER A 576 -56.36 -2.12 -10.38
C SER A 576 -54.97 -2.72 -10.61
N MET A 577 -54.85 -3.74 -11.45
CA MET A 577 -53.57 -4.35 -11.81
C MET A 577 -52.65 -3.33 -12.49
N SER A 578 -53.16 -2.55 -13.44
CA SER A 578 -52.41 -1.49 -14.14
C SER A 578 -51.82 -0.48 -13.14
N THR A 579 -52.60 -0.05 -12.15
CA THR A 579 -52.16 0.85 -11.07
C THR A 579 -51.05 0.22 -10.22
N GLN A 580 -51.14 -1.08 -9.92
CA GLN A 580 -50.10 -1.79 -9.17
C GLN A 580 -48.80 -1.92 -9.96
N ILE A 581 -48.89 -2.22 -11.26
CA ILE A 581 -47.70 -2.28 -12.15
C ILE A 581 -47.06 -0.90 -12.24
N TYR A 582 -47.85 0.18 -12.32
CA TYR A 582 -47.31 1.55 -12.34
C TYR A 582 -46.48 1.84 -11.09
N LYS A 583 -47.02 1.50 -9.91
CA LYS A 583 -46.31 1.65 -8.64
C LYS A 583 -45.02 0.82 -8.61
N ALA A 584 -45.08 -0.44 -9.04
CA ALA A 584 -43.92 -1.32 -9.10
C ALA A 584 -42.83 -0.79 -10.04
N SER A 585 -43.21 -0.26 -11.22
CA SER A 585 -42.28 0.38 -12.16
C SER A 585 -41.62 1.61 -11.54
N LYS A 586 -42.36 2.39 -10.74
CA LYS A 586 -41.80 3.55 -10.03
C LYS A 586 -40.77 3.11 -8.98
N GLU A 587 -41.09 2.10 -8.18
CA GLU A 587 -40.17 1.52 -7.19
C GLU A 587 -38.92 0.92 -7.85
N GLN A 588 -39.06 0.25 -9.01
CA GLN A 588 -37.94 -0.25 -9.79
C GLN A 588 -37.04 0.89 -10.30
N SER A 589 -37.62 2.03 -10.70
CA SER A 589 -36.86 3.20 -11.12
C SER A 589 -36.01 3.75 -9.97
N ASP A 590 -36.57 3.84 -8.77
CA ASP A 590 -35.86 4.30 -7.57
C ASP A 590 -34.75 3.32 -7.14
N ALA A 591 -35.01 2.02 -7.27
CA ALA A 591 -34.00 0.98 -7.04
C ALA A 591 -32.86 1.08 -8.06
N ALA A 592 -33.17 1.27 -9.35
CA ALA A 592 -32.17 1.46 -10.39
C ALA A 592 -31.29 2.71 -10.12
N MET A 593 -31.87 3.83 -9.69
CA MET A 593 -31.10 5.01 -9.24
C MET A 593 -30.13 4.68 -8.11
N SER A 594 -30.55 3.84 -7.16
CA SER A 594 -29.71 3.45 -6.03
C SER A 594 -28.56 2.54 -6.47
N ILE A 595 -28.79 1.67 -7.47
CA ILE A 595 -27.73 0.87 -8.08
C ILE A 595 -26.72 1.77 -8.79
N VAL A 596 -27.16 2.76 -9.60
CA VAL A 596 -26.24 3.71 -10.26
C VAL A 596 -25.29 4.36 -9.24
N ARG A 597 -25.81 4.89 -8.13
CA ARG A 597 -24.99 5.50 -7.08
C ARG A 597 -23.98 4.52 -6.47
N SER A 598 -24.39 3.26 -6.28
CA SER A 598 -23.52 2.22 -5.75
C SER A 598 -22.41 1.85 -6.73
N VAL A 599 -22.74 1.76 -8.02
CA VAL A 599 -21.78 1.52 -9.12
C VAL A 599 -20.75 2.65 -9.19
N ASP A 600 -21.18 3.91 -9.09
CA ASP A 600 -20.27 5.06 -9.06
C ASP A 600 -19.32 5.00 -7.84
N THR A 601 -19.85 4.65 -6.66
CA THR A 601 -19.03 4.51 -5.45
C THR A 601 -17.99 3.39 -5.60
N ILE A 602 -18.38 2.23 -6.14
CA ILE A 602 -17.46 1.10 -6.38
C ILE A 602 -16.40 1.49 -7.42
N LYS A 603 -16.79 2.26 -8.46
CA LYS A 603 -15.86 2.78 -9.46
C LYS A 603 -14.78 3.64 -8.84
N GLU A 604 -15.16 4.58 -7.98
CA GLU A 604 -14.22 5.44 -7.25
C GLU A 604 -13.28 4.61 -6.37
N MET A 605 -13.82 3.68 -5.57
CA MET A 605 -13.02 2.80 -4.71
C MET A 605 -12.02 1.94 -5.51
N ALA A 606 -12.44 1.38 -6.64
CA ALA A 606 -11.57 0.58 -7.49
C ALA A 606 -10.46 1.44 -8.13
N GLN A 607 -10.77 2.67 -8.54
CA GLN A 607 -9.75 3.62 -9.02
C GLN A 607 -8.76 4.03 -7.93
N GLU A 608 -9.22 4.21 -6.69
CA GLU A 608 -8.34 4.46 -5.55
C GLU A 608 -7.43 3.26 -5.25
N MET A 609 -7.95 2.03 -5.31
CA MET A 609 -7.13 0.83 -5.15
C MET A 609 -6.05 0.74 -6.24
N VAL A 610 -6.39 1.03 -7.51
CA VAL A 610 -5.38 1.10 -8.58
C VAL A 610 -4.30 2.11 -8.24
N ARG A 611 -4.65 3.34 -7.84
CA ARG A 611 -3.66 4.36 -7.45
C ARG A 611 -2.80 3.92 -6.27
N ALA A 612 -3.40 3.30 -5.26
CA ALA A 612 -2.70 2.80 -4.07
C ALA A 612 -1.73 1.67 -4.44
N THR A 613 -2.12 0.73 -5.30
CA THR A 613 -1.24 -0.35 -5.76
C THR A 613 -0.06 0.18 -6.56
N VAL A 614 -0.27 1.17 -7.45
CA VAL A 614 0.83 1.83 -8.19
C VAL A 614 1.85 2.44 -7.22
N LYS A 615 1.37 3.17 -6.20
CA LYS A 615 2.24 3.74 -5.18
C LYS A 615 2.98 2.66 -4.38
N GLN A 616 2.31 1.57 -4.04
CA GLN A 616 2.92 0.51 -3.25
C GLN A 616 3.97 -0.31 -4.03
N VAL A 617 3.81 -0.40 -5.35
CA VAL A 617 4.86 -0.94 -6.25
C VAL A 617 6.09 -0.02 -6.26
N GLU A 618 5.89 1.30 -6.29
CA GLU A 618 6.98 2.28 -6.19
C GLU A 618 7.69 2.19 -4.83
N ASP A 619 6.94 2.22 -3.72
CA ASP A 619 7.48 2.09 -2.37
C ASP A 619 8.21 0.74 -2.18
N GLY A 620 7.63 -0.36 -2.70
CA GLY A 620 8.25 -1.68 -2.68
C GLY A 620 9.58 -1.75 -3.44
N SER A 621 9.69 -1.03 -4.56
CA SER A 621 10.93 -0.89 -5.33
C SER A 621 12.02 -0.15 -4.53
N GLU A 622 11.67 0.94 -3.84
CA GLU A 622 12.60 1.68 -2.98
C GLU A 622 13.04 0.87 -1.76
N ILE A 623 12.12 0.13 -1.13
CA ILE A 623 12.45 -0.79 -0.04
C ILE A 623 13.38 -1.89 -0.55
N LYS A 624 13.13 -2.47 -1.73
CA LYS A 624 14.00 -3.49 -2.33
C LYS A 624 15.44 -2.98 -2.50
N LYS A 625 15.62 -1.78 -3.08
CA LYS A 625 16.94 -1.15 -3.21
C LYS A 625 17.60 -0.94 -1.86
N SER A 626 16.83 -0.51 -0.86
CA SER A 626 17.32 -0.30 0.51
C SER A 626 17.77 -1.62 1.17
N VAL A 627 17.00 -2.71 1.00
CA VAL A 627 17.35 -4.04 1.51
C VAL A 627 18.62 -4.57 0.82
N GLU A 628 18.76 -4.36 -0.49
CA GLU A 628 19.98 -4.71 -1.23
C GLU A 628 21.20 -3.93 -0.70
N ALA A 629 21.07 -2.61 -0.51
CA ALA A 629 22.12 -1.76 0.05
C ALA A 629 22.51 -2.17 1.48
N VAL A 630 21.53 -2.50 2.33
CA VAL A 630 21.79 -3.01 3.69
C VAL A 630 22.49 -4.38 3.63
N GLY A 631 22.09 -5.26 2.71
CA GLY A 631 22.74 -6.55 2.50
C GLY A 631 24.22 -6.41 2.13
N GLU A 632 24.55 -5.49 1.21
CA GLU A 632 25.93 -5.18 0.84
C GLU A 632 26.72 -4.56 2.00
N MET A 633 26.09 -3.66 2.76
CA MET A 633 26.71 -3.03 3.92
C MET A 633 27.03 -4.05 5.01
N VAL A 634 26.08 -4.94 5.33
CA VAL A 634 26.26 -6.03 6.29
C VAL A 634 27.41 -6.94 5.86
N THR A 635 27.48 -7.29 4.58
CA THR A 635 28.57 -8.12 4.04
C THR A 635 29.93 -7.44 4.22
N ARG A 636 30.05 -6.17 3.82
CA ARG A 636 31.27 -5.37 4.01
C ARG A 636 31.69 -5.24 5.48
N ILE A 637 30.75 -4.98 6.38
CA ILE A 637 31.02 -4.85 7.81
C ILE A 637 31.60 -6.15 8.37
N PHE A 638 31.04 -7.31 8.01
CA PHE A 638 31.55 -8.60 8.47
C PHE A 638 32.92 -8.95 7.86
N GLU A 639 33.18 -8.57 6.60
CA GLU A 639 34.51 -8.71 6.00
C GLU A 639 35.55 -7.84 6.73
N ASP A 640 35.27 -6.56 6.95
CA ASP A 640 36.16 -5.64 7.67
C ASP A 640 36.41 -6.09 9.12
N MET A 641 35.39 -6.62 9.80
CA MET A 641 35.53 -7.15 11.16
C MET A 641 36.43 -8.38 11.21
N GLU A 642 36.34 -9.28 10.22
CA GLU A 642 37.20 -10.46 10.17
C GLU A 642 38.68 -10.08 9.94
N VAL A 643 38.93 -9.04 9.14
CA VAL A 643 40.27 -8.46 8.96
C VAL A 643 40.78 -7.87 10.28
N ARG A 644 39.99 -7.00 10.93
CA ARG A 644 40.38 -6.37 12.21
C ARG A 644 40.58 -7.37 13.34
N ARG A 645 39.82 -8.46 13.37
CA ARG A 645 40.01 -9.55 14.35
C ARG A 645 41.37 -10.22 14.16
N LYS A 646 41.79 -10.47 12.92
CA LYS A 646 43.12 -11.04 12.62
C LYS A 646 44.24 -10.09 13.05
N GLU A 647 44.14 -8.81 12.68
CA GLU A 647 45.11 -7.78 13.09
C GLU A 647 45.19 -7.64 14.61
N SER A 648 44.04 -7.59 15.29
CA SER A 648 43.99 -7.51 16.76
C SER A 648 44.62 -8.75 17.41
N GLY A 649 44.39 -9.95 16.85
CA GLY A 649 45.01 -11.20 17.29
C GLY A 649 46.54 -11.21 17.18
N GLU A 650 47.12 -10.52 16.20
CA GLU A 650 48.57 -10.35 16.10
C GLU A 650 49.11 -9.43 17.20
N VAL A 651 48.42 -8.31 17.46
CA VAL A 651 48.76 -7.37 18.55
C VAL A 651 48.69 -8.07 19.92
N VAL A 652 47.68 -8.92 20.16
CA VAL A 652 47.56 -9.73 21.39
C VAL A 652 48.80 -10.60 21.59
N LYS A 653 49.23 -11.31 20.53
CA LYS A 653 50.41 -12.18 20.59
C LYS A 653 51.69 -11.41 20.87
N GLU A 654 51.84 -10.23 20.28
CA GLU A 654 53.01 -9.36 20.49
C GLU A 654 53.09 -8.85 21.94
N LEU A 655 51.93 -8.49 22.51
CA LEU A 655 51.79 -8.06 23.91
C LEU A 655 52.05 -9.20 24.91
N GLU A 656 51.58 -10.42 24.62
CA GLU A 656 51.93 -11.59 25.44
C GLU A 656 53.43 -11.89 25.40
N LEU A 657 54.08 -11.68 24.25
CA LEU A 657 55.52 -11.85 24.09
C LEU A 657 56.29 -10.82 24.94
N MET A 658 55.86 -9.56 24.93
CA MET A 658 56.42 -8.52 25.80
C MET A 658 56.25 -8.85 27.29
N LYS A 659 55.10 -9.39 27.69
CA LYS A 659 54.84 -9.82 29.07
C LYS A 659 55.78 -10.96 29.50
N LYS A 660 56.07 -11.91 28.61
CA LYS A 660 57.05 -13.00 28.84
C LYS A 660 58.50 -12.53 28.89
N ILE A 661 58.84 -11.45 28.19
CA ILE A 661 60.19 -10.85 28.22
C ILE A 661 60.40 -10.04 29.52
N ALA A 662 59.32 -9.56 30.13
CA ALA A 662 59.34 -8.77 31.37
C ALA A 662 59.25 -9.61 32.66
N SER A 663 58.84 -10.88 32.59
CA SER A 663 58.90 -11.87 33.69
C SER A 663 60.20 -12.65 33.65
#